data_AF-A0A0C2HRH6-F1
#
_entry.id   AF-A0A0C2HRH6-F1
#
_cell.length_a   1.000
_cell.length_b   1.000
_cell.length_c   1.000
_cell.angle_alpha   90.00
_cell.angle_beta   90.00
_cell.angle_gamma   90.00
#
_symmetry.space_group_name_H-M   'P 1'
#
loop_
_entity.id
_entity.type
_entity.pdbx_description
1 polymer ?
#
loop_
_entity_poly.entity_id
_entity_poly.type
_entity_poly.pdbx_seq_one_letter_code
_entity_poly.pdbx_strand_id
1 'polypeptide(L)'
;MNPNQTINLDDYRPPAYLVNHIDLRFDLDESRTRVTALLEIVCNPQGSGAGSPLVLDGNNLELVKLRLDGRELSADEYSLEGERLVLGEVPVNFSLEIETLTDPSSNAALEGLYLSGGNFCTQCEPEGFRRITYFPDRPDVMAGYRTTIVADRARYPVLLANGNRVAHGELEGGKHFAEWVDPFPKPSYLFALVAGKLACLEDTFTTRSRRAIKLQIYVEAHNLDQCAHAMHSLKKAMRWDEERFGLECDLDQYMVVAVDDFNMGAMENKGLNIFNSKYVLARSDTATDVDFENIEGVIGHEYFHNWTGNRVTCRDWFQLSLKEGLTVFRDQEFSADMSVRAIKRIADVRLLRTAQFAEDAGPMAHPVRPSSYEEINNFYTLTVYHKGAEVIRMMHTLLGEQGFRRGMDLYFQRHDGQAVTTDDFVRAMEDAGAIDLVQFRRWYTQAGTPQVHVERHYDPQSHTYTLTLSQSCPATPGQDQKLPFHIPVAVGLLDGKGHSLPLHLEGETEGAAPHTRVLSLTEAQQTFRFTGVRREPVPSLLRDFSAPVKLTCDFSDDELAFLAGHDSDAFTRWDSGQQLALRVLLRMVDDFRQARTPQAPGALSAALRRTLGDTHLEAAFKAQALQLPSEAYVAEQMAVIDPLAVHQARDYLLRHLAKELRTDLLAGWQNHMDAGPYHFEPEAVGRRSLKNACLGYLTRLDEQVYVDLCVNQAQQGRNMTDVLAALSHLAQLDCPESDAQLAAFYDKWQAQPLVVDKWFTLQATSSRADTATRVSQLLQHPAFTLRNPNRVRSLLGAFSQGNPVHFHAASGAGYRLLGEHVCKIDAFNPQLAARLVSAFNHWRRYDAQRQMLMKEQLEQILDQPGLSRDVREVAGKSLGQ
;
A
#
# COMPACT_ATOMS: atom_id res chain seq x y z
N MET A 1 27.38 -16.03 0.54
CA MET A 1 26.37 -16.86 -0.14
C MET A 1 26.50 -16.72 -1.65
N ASN A 2 26.19 -17.76 -2.41
CA ASN A 2 26.10 -17.67 -3.87
C ASN A 2 25.00 -16.65 -4.20
N PRO A 3 25.23 -15.64 -5.06
CA PRO A 3 24.23 -14.61 -5.38
C PRO A 3 22.92 -15.13 -6.00
N ASN A 4 22.82 -16.44 -6.27
CA ASN A 4 21.67 -17.12 -6.90
C ASN A 4 20.91 -18.07 -5.95
N GLN A 5 20.98 -17.89 -4.62
CA GLN A 5 20.34 -18.82 -3.69
C GLN A 5 18.90 -18.38 -3.35
N THR A 6 17.92 -19.10 -3.91
CA THR A 6 16.51 -19.00 -3.50
C THR A 6 16.31 -19.54 -2.08
N ILE A 7 15.53 -18.82 -1.26
CA ILE A 7 15.12 -19.22 0.09
C ILE A 7 13.71 -19.83 0.01
N ASN A 8 13.46 -20.98 0.65
CA ASN A 8 12.16 -21.66 0.62
C ASN A 8 11.50 -21.74 2.00
N LEU A 9 10.16 -21.67 2.04
CA LEU A 9 9.37 -21.80 3.26
C LEU A 9 9.56 -23.16 3.94
N ASP A 10 9.64 -24.24 3.16
CA ASP A 10 9.79 -25.61 3.66
C ASP A 10 11.15 -25.85 4.36
N ASP A 11 12.13 -24.97 4.10
CA ASP A 11 13.45 -24.99 4.72
C ASP A 11 13.47 -24.34 6.10
N TYR A 12 12.35 -23.75 6.56
CA TYR A 12 12.28 -23.14 7.89
C TYR A 12 12.72 -24.13 8.97
N ARG A 13 13.68 -23.70 9.79
CA ARG A 13 14.07 -24.37 11.03
C ARG A 13 14.11 -23.34 12.16
N PRO A 14 13.71 -23.72 13.39
CA PRO A 14 13.93 -22.88 14.56
C PRO A 14 15.43 -22.51 14.68
N PRO A 15 15.77 -21.30 15.11
CA PRO A 15 17.17 -20.86 15.21
C PRO A 15 17.92 -21.74 16.21
N ALA A 16 19.21 -22.01 15.96
CA ALA A 16 20.03 -22.81 16.87
C ALA A 16 20.25 -22.12 18.23
N TYR A 17 20.30 -20.79 18.23
CA TYR A 17 20.50 -19.94 19.39
C TYR A 17 19.45 -18.83 19.43
N LEU A 18 19.06 -18.41 20.64
CA LEU A 18 18.19 -17.28 20.89
C LEU A 18 18.99 -16.17 21.58
N VAL A 19 18.62 -14.92 21.34
CA VAL A 19 19.11 -13.76 22.09
C VAL A 19 18.00 -13.32 23.03
N ASN A 20 18.22 -13.43 24.33
CA ASN A 20 17.21 -13.03 25.32
C ASN A 20 17.25 -11.53 25.58
N HIS A 21 18.45 -10.96 25.57
CA HIS A 21 18.69 -9.55 25.87
C HIS A 21 19.86 -9.02 25.05
N ILE A 22 19.77 -7.75 24.66
CA ILE A 22 20.84 -7.01 24.00
C ILE A 22 21.01 -5.63 24.64
N ASP A 23 22.24 -5.32 25.04
CA ASP A 23 22.67 -3.97 25.42
C ASP A 23 23.44 -3.33 24.25
N LEU A 24 22.87 -2.29 23.65
CA LEU A 24 23.49 -1.51 22.58
C LEU A 24 24.06 -0.19 23.10
N ARG A 25 25.23 0.17 22.58
CA ARG A 25 25.80 1.51 22.69
C ARG A 25 26.19 2.03 21.32
N PHE A 26 25.70 3.22 20.98
CA PHE A 26 26.04 3.96 19.77
C PHE A 26 26.84 5.20 20.13
N ASP A 27 28.08 5.27 19.67
CA ASP A 27 28.87 6.50 19.65
C ASP A 27 28.77 7.09 18.24
N LEU A 28 27.80 7.98 18.04
CA LEU A 28 27.42 8.50 16.73
C LEU A 28 28.49 9.42 16.13
N ASP A 29 28.85 9.12 14.90
CA ASP A 29 29.65 9.92 13.99
C ASP A 29 29.14 9.68 12.56
N GLU A 30 29.01 10.73 11.76
CA GLU A 30 28.39 10.63 10.42
C GLU A 30 29.13 9.67 9.51
N SER A 31 30.46 9.62 9.63
CA SER A 31 31.33 8.81 8.76
C SER A 31 31.81 7.51 9.40
N ARG A 32 31.75 7.43 10.74
CA ARG A 32 32.38 6.35 11.49
C ARG A 32 31.69 6.10 12.83
N THR A 33 30.39 5.83 12.80
CA THR A 33 29.62 5.48 14.01
C THR A 33 30.13 4.16 14.57
N ARG A 34 30.46 4.16 15.87
CA ARG A 34 30.85 2.95 16.60
C ARG A 34 29.65 2.36 17.33
N VAL A 35 29.44 1.06 17.14
CA VAL A 35 28.37 0.30 17.79
C VAL A 35 28.99 -0.78 18.64
N THR A 36 28.66 -0.81 19.92
CA THR A 36 28.97 -1.92 20.83
C THR A 36 27.68 -2.64 21.17
N ALA A 37 27.62 -3.94 20.89
CA ALA A 37 26.48 -4.81 21.18
C ALA A 37 26.91 -5.92 22.14
N LEU A 38 26.28 -6.00 23.31
CA LEU A 38 26.44 -7.11 24.25
C LEU A 38 25.19 -7.99 24.18
N LEU A 39 25.36 -9.20 23.67
CA LEU A 39 24.28 -10.18 23.46
C LEU A 39 24.30 -11.22 24.58
N GLU A 40 23.16 -11.45 25.21
CA GLU A 40 22.94 -12.58 26.13
C GLU A 40 22.29 -13.72 25.34
N ILE A 41 23.11 -14.73 25.00
CA ILE A 41 22.74 -15.80 24.06
C ILE A 41 22.52 -17.11 24.81
N VAL A 42 21.46 -17.82 24.42
CA VAL A 42 21.13 -19.16 24.92
C VAL A 42 20.90 -20.12 23.77
N CYS A 43 21.27 -21.38 23.96
CA CYS A 43 20.94 -22.45 23.02
C CYS A 43 19.42 -22.65 22.95
N ASN A 44 18.87 -22.73 21.74
CA ASN A 44 17.44 -22.95 21.55
C ASN A 44 17.09 -24.44 21.70
N PRO A 45 16.23 -24.83 22.67
CA PRO A 45 15.80 -26.22 22.82
C PRO A 45 15.03 -26.77 21.60
N GLN A 46 14.45 -25.90 20.77
CA GLN A 46 13.73 -26.28 19.55
C GLN A 46 14.62 -26.28 18.29
N GLY A 47 15.84 -25.75 18.38
CA GLY A 47 16.79 -25.67 17.27
C GLY A 47 17.69 -26.91 17.15
N SER A 48 18.69 -26.84 16.26
CA SER A 48 19.70 -27.91 16.10
C SER A 48 20.62 -28.09 17.31
N GLY A 49 20.49 -27.24 18.33
CA GLY A 49 21.05 -27.46 19.66
C GLY A 49 22.58 -27.28 19.78
N ALA A 50 23.06 -27.60 20.99
CA ALA A 50 24.45 -27.43 21.42
C ALA A 50 25.42 -28.21 20.51
N GLY A 51 26.51 -27.55 20.09
CA GLY A 51 27.49 -28.09 19.15
C GLY A 51 27.29 -27.65 17.69
N SER A 52 26.21 -26.91 17.39
CA SER A 52 26.08 -26.17 16.12
C SER A 52 26.86 -24.86 16.19
N PRO A 53 27.47 -24.37 15.09
CA PRO A 53 28.09 -23.05 15.08
C PRO A 53 27.07 -21.94 15.33
N LEU A 54 27.49 -20.89 16.04
CA LEU A 54 26.74 -19.63 16.09
C LEU A 54 27.00 -18.89 14.78
N VAL A 55 25.92 -18.58 14.06
CA VAL A 55 25.97 -17.82 12.80
C VAL A 55 25.18 -16.53 13.00
N LEU A 56 25.86 -15.40 12.79
CA LEU A 56 25.30 -14.05 12.89
C LEU A 56 25.40 -13.36 11.53
N ASP A 57 24.35 -12.65 11.14
CA ASP A 57 24.30 -11.89 9.90
C ASP A 57 24.93 -10.51 10.11
N GLY A 58 25.72 -10.04 9.14
CA GLY A 58 26.33 -8.71 9.17
C GLY A 58 26.77 -8.24 7.78
N ASN A 59 26.39 -7.03 7.39
CA ASN A 59 26.58 -6.50 6.03
C ASN A 59 27.11 -5.06 6.06
N ASN A 60 28.16 -4.77 5.28
CA ASN A 60 28.79 -3.45 5.18
C ASN A 60 29.23 -2.87 6.54
N LEU A 61 29.84 -3.73 7.38
CA LEU A 61 30.36 -3.39 8.70
C LEU A 61 31.87 -3.64 8.78
N GLU A 62 32.60 -2.80 9.53
CA GLU A 62 33.96 -3.11 9.97
C GLU A 62 33.88 -3.74 11.38
N LEU A 63 34.26 -5.01 11.54
CA LEU A 63 34.42 -5.64 12.85
C LEU A 63 35.69 -5.13 13.53
N VAL A 64 35.54 -4.48 14.69
CA VAL A 64 36.66 -3.96 15.48
C VAL A 64 37.09 -4.95 16.55
N LYS A 65 36.13 -5.57 17.24
CA LYS A 65 36.39 -6.38 18.42
C LYS A 65 35.29 -7.39 18.66
N LEU A 66 35.67 -8.54 19.21
CA LEU A 66 34.76 -9.61 19.60
C LEU A 66 35.21 -10.20 20.94
N ARG A 67 34.31 -10.30 21.92
CA ARG A 67 34.58 -10.99 23.20
C ARG A 67 33.50 -12.01 23.54
N LEU A 68 33.93 -13.19 23.93
CA LEU A 68 33.08 -14.26 24.46
C LEU A 68 33.31 -14.36 25.97
N ASP A 69 32.27 -14.14 26.77
CA ASP A 69 32.35 -14.13 28.25
C ASP A 69 33.46 -13.23 28.79
N GLY A 70 33.57 -12.03 28.21
CA GLY A 70 34.60 -11.03 28.55
C GLY A 70 36.00 -11.34 28.03
N ARG A 71 36.24 -12.53 27.46
CA ARG A 71 37.51 -12.88 26.81
C ARG A 71 37.51 -12.45 25.36
N GLU A 72 38.47 -11.63 24.98
CA GLU A 72 38.68 -11.23 23.59
C GLU A 72 39.10 -12.42 22.73
N LEU A 73 38.43 -12.57 21.59
CA LEU A 73 38.70 -13.63 20.60
C LEU A 73 39.75 -13.16 19.59
N SER A 74 40.70 -14.03 19.26
CA SER A 74 41.62 -13.80 18.15
C SER A 74 40.98 -14.19 16.80
N ALA A 75 41.53 -13.68 15.70
CA ALA A 75 40.98 -13.86 14.36
C ALA A 75 40.95 -15.32 13.85
N ASP A 76 41.61 -16.26 14.55
CA ASP A 76 41.55 -17.70 14.30
C ASP A 76 40.43 -18.42 15.06
N GLU A 77 39.73 -17.74 15.97
CA GLU A 77 38.62 -18.28 16.77
C GLU A 77 37.24 -18.02 16.17
N TYR A 78 37.15 -17.24 15.09
CA TYR A 78 35.93 -16.95 14.34
C TYR A 78 36.22 -16.83 12.84
N SER A 79 35.21 -16.98 12.00
CA SER A 79 35.31 -16.72 10.56
C SER A 79 34.35 -15.61 10.11
N LEU A 80 34.82 -14.79 9.18
CA LEU A 80 34.00 -13.82 8.46
C LEU A 80 33.73 -14.37 7.05
N GLU A 81 32.50 -14.82 6.81
CA GLU A 81 32.09 -15.55 5.62
C GLU A 81 31.12 -14.74 4.76
N GLY A 82 31.66 -13.74 4.05
CA GLY A 82 30.84 -12.78 3.31
C GLY A 82 30.05 -11.91 4.28
N GLU A 83 28.72 -12.04 4.28
CA GLU A 83 27.81 -11.28 5.13
C GLU A 83 27.51 -11.98 6.47
N ARG A 84 28.44 -12.80 6.98
CA ARG A 84 28.25 -13.61 8.18
C ARG A 84 29.48 -13.62 9.08
N LEU A 85 29.23 -13.59 10.39
CA LEU A 85 30.19 -13.91 11.44
C LEU A 85 29.84 -15.28 12.00
N VAL A 86 30.79 -16.21 11.98
CA VAL A 86 30.60 -17.59 12.44
C VAL A 86 31.57 -17.89 13.57
N LEU A 87 31.02 -18.36 14.70
CA LEU A 87 31.79 -18.94 15.80
C LEU A 87 31.51 -20.44 15.82
N GLY A 88 32.56 -21.25 15.96
CA GLY A 88 32.47 -22.71 16.01
C GLY A 88 31.77 -23.22 17.27
N GLU A 89 32.54 -23.81 18.19
CA GLU A 89 31.97 -24.26 19.47
C GLU A 89 31.78 -23.07 20.43
N VAL A 90 30.54 -22.85 20.86
CA VAL A 90 30.18 -21.85 21.87
C VAL A 90 29.50 -22.51 23.08
N PRO A 91 29.53 -21.90 24.27
CA PRO A 91 28.80 -22.40 25.44
C PRO A 91 27.28 -22.47 25.21
N VAL A 92 26.56 -23.15 26.11
CA VAL A 92 25.09 -23.23 26.05
C VAL A 92 24.42 -21.90 26.40
N ASN A 93 25.02 -21.15 27.34
CA ASN A 93 24.63 -19.80 27.70
C ASN A 93 25.91 -18.97 27.82
N PHE A 94 25.95 -17.82 27.18
CA PHE A 94 27.15 -16.97 27.16
C PHE A 94 26.78 -15.54 26.79
N SER A 95 27.71 -14.64 27.10
CA SER A 95 27.68 -13.26 26.66
C SER A 95 28.62 -13.06 25.47
N LEU A 96 28.16 -12.34 24.45
CA LEU A 96 28.97 -12.00 23.27
C LEU A 96 28.98 -10.48 23.09
N GLU A 97 30.14 -9.85 23.29
CA GLU A 97 30.37 -8.43 23.04
C GLU A 97 30.94 -8.26 21.62
N ILE A 98 30.28 -7.46 20.80
CA ILE A 98 30.64 -7.18 19.41
C ILE A 98 30.82 -5.68 19.25
N GLU A 99 31.95 -5.25 18.72
CA GLU A 99 32.20 -3.85 18.37
C GLU A 99 32.35 -3.70 16.86
N THR A 100 31.52 -2.87 16.25
CA THR A 100 31.51 -2.58 14.81
C THR A 100 31.64 -1.09 14.53
N LEU A 101 32.11 -0.75 13.32
CA LEU A 101 32.05 0.59 12.76
C LEU A 101 31.18 0.61 11.51
N THR A 102 30.42 1.70 11.34
CA THR A 102 29.52 1.95 10.21
C THR A 102 29.73 3.37 9.67
N ASP A 103 29.41 3.60 8.39
CA ASP A 103 29.41 4.93 7.76
C ASP A 103 27.98 5.34 7.32
N PRO A 104 27.19 5.95 8.23
CA PRO A 104 25.84 6.40 7.93
C PRO A 104 25.76 7.44 6.80
N SER A 105 26.79 8.25 6.59
CA SER A 105 26.81 9.33 5.60
C SER A 105 26.90 8.83 4.16
N SER A 106 27.53 7.68 3.94
CA SER A 106 27.62 7.05 2.62
C SER A 106 26.49 6.05 2.32
N ASN A 107 25.65 5.74 3.32
CA ASN A 107 24.55 4.78 3.20
C ASN A 107 23.35 5.34 2.42
N ALA A 108 23.47 5.37 1.09
CA ALA A 108 22.42 5.81 0.17
C ALA A 108 21.34 4.75 -0.11
N ALA A 109 21.50 3.53 0.43
CA ALA A 109 20.51 2.46 0.33
C ALA A 109 19.33 2.69 1.28
N LEU A 110 19.48 3.54 2.30
CA LEU A 110 18.47 3.89 3.30
C LEU A 110 17.97 2.66 4.10
N GLU A 111 18.91 1.78 4.46
CA GLU A 111 18.68 0.53 5.21
C GLU A 111 19.80 0.35 6.25
N GLY A 112 19.45 -0.04 7.47
CA GLY A 112 20.34 0.06 8.63
C GLY A 112 20.33 1.47 9.22
N LEU A 113 21.50 1.98 9.64
CA LEU A 113 21.68 3.35 10.11
C LEU A 113 22.16 4.26 8.96
N TYR A 114 21.49 5.39 8.74
CA TYR A 114 21.82 6.34 7.68
C TYR A 114 21.45 7.79 8.07
N LEU A 115 21.82 8.75 7.20
CA LEU A 115 21.45 10.16 7.35
C LEU A 115 20.30 10.57 6.43
N SER A 116 19.32 11.29 6.99
CA SER A 116 18.19 11.93 6.29
C SER A 116 18.16 13.40 6.68
N GLY A 117 18.38 14.31 5.73
CA GLY A 117 18.50 15.75 6.02
C GLY A 117 19.59 16.12 7.05
N GLY A 118 20.63 15.27 7.19
CA GLY A 118 21.68 15.44 8.21
C GLY A 118 21.32 14.94 9.62
N ASN A 119 20.14 14.33 9.80
CA ASN A 119 19.76 13.64 11.04
C ASN A 119 19.98 12.12 10.88
N PHE A 120 20.40 11.44 11.93
CA PHE A 120 20.48 9.97 11.94
C PHE A 120 19.08 9.38 12.09
N CYS A 121 18.80 8.35 11.31
CA CYS A 121 17.62 7.50 11.47
C CYS A 121 17.94 6.07 11.01
N THR A 122 17.02 5.15 11.31
CA THR A 122 17.18 3.74 10.98
C THR A 122 16.01 3.21 10.16
N GLN A 123 16.28 2.22 9.32
CA GLN A 123 15.26 1.33 8.74
C GLN A 123 15.78 -0.11 8.87
N CYS A 124 15.11 -0.94 9.67
CA CYS A 124 15.59 -2.30 9.98
C CYS A 124 14.75 -3.41 9.35
N GLU A 125 13.51 -3.13 8.91
CA GLU A 125 12.71 -4.10 8.18
C GLU A 125 13.09 -4.16 6.69
N PRO A 126 13.22 -5.36 6.09
CA PRO A 126 13.15 -6.69 6.73
C PRO A 126 14.48 -7.14 7.35
N GLU A 127 15.62 -6.75 6.76
CA GLU A 127 16.93 -7.31 7.09
C GLU A 127 18.00 -6.21 7.21
N GLY A 128 17.60 -5.04 7.75
CA GLY A 128 18.47 -3.88 7.87
C GLY A 128 19.28 -3.83 9.16
N PHE A 129 18.91 -4.58 10.21
CA PHE A 129 19.63 -4.53 11.49
C PHE A 129 21.04 -5.14 11.39
N ARG A 130 21.24 -6.13 10.51
CA ARG A 130 22.58 -6.64 10.15
C ARG A 130 23.52 -5.60 9.52
N ARG A 131 23.02 -4.42 9.15
CA ARG A 131 23.84 -3.26 8.72
C ARG A 131 24.20 -2.32 9.86
N ILE A 132 23.93 -2.72 11.11
CA ILE A 132 24.27 -1.98 12.32
C ILE A 132 25.29 -2.76 13.16
N THR A 133 25.00 -4.03 13.43
CA THR A 133 25.89 -4.96 14.14
C THR A 133 25.65 -6.40 13.69
N TYR A 134 26.48 -7.34 14.12
CA TYR A 134 26.26 -8.76 13.85
C TYR A 134 25.16 -9.31 14.76
N PHE A 135 24.11 -9.88 14.18
CA PHE A 135 22.93 -10.36 14.92
C PHE A 135 22.27 -11.54 14.18
N PRO A 136 21.54 -12.47 14.84
CA PRO A 136 20.66 -13.41 14.13
C PRO A 136 19.44 -12.65 13.60
N ASP A 137 19.59 -12.00 12.44
CA ASP A 137 18.65 -10.99 11.93
C ASP A 137 17.45 -11.65 11.23
N ARG A 138 16.61 -12.29 12.05
CA ARG A 138 15.41 -13.04 11.69
C ARG A 138 14.30 -12.81 12.72
N PRO A 139 13.01 -12.79 12.31
CA PRO A 139 11.94 -12.25 13.14
C PRO A 139 11.44 -13.17 14.27
N ASP A 140 11.80 -14.46 14.27
CA ASP A 140 11.53 -15.38 15.39
C ASP A 140 12.61 -15.36 16.50
N VAL A 141 13.62 -14.49 16.40
CA VAL A 141 14.52 -14.16 17.51
C VAL A 141 14.09 -12.84 18.13
N MET A 142 13.38 -12.92 19.26
CA MET A 142 12.90 -11.74 19.99
C MET A 142 13.73 -11.51 21.26
N ALA A 143 14.29 -10.31 21.40
CA ALA A 143 15.16 -9.95 22.52
C ALA A 143 14.61 -8.72 23.27
N GLY A 144 14.91 -8.60 24.57
CA GLY A 144 14.82 -7.32 25.29
C GLY A 144 15.93 -6.37 24.85
N TYR A 145 15.64 -5.07 24.73
CA TYR A 145 16.62 -4.08 24.25
C TYR A 145 16.87 -2.99 25.29
N ARG A 146 18.14 -2.73 25.56
CA ARG A 146 18.64 -1.49 26.14
C ARG A 146 19.48 -0.77 25.09
N THR A 147 19.31 0.53 24.94
CA THR A 147 20.03 1.31 23.93
C THR A 147 20.55 2.60 24.52
N THR A 148 21.87 2.75 24.54
CA THR A 148 22.57 3.98 24.90
C THR A 148 23.01 4.68 23.62
N ILE A 149 22.62 5.94 23.47
CA ILE A 149 23.02 6.78 22.34
C ILE A 149 23.91 7.88 22.86
N VAL A 150 25.05 8.09 22.23
CA VAL A 150 26.01 9.16 22.52
C VAL A 150 26.27 9.96 21.26
N ALA A 151 26.10 11.28 21.34
CA ALA A 151 26.28 12.16 20.20
C ALA A 151 26.76 13.56 20.62
N ASP A 152 27.20 14.37 19.65
CA ASP A 152 27.43 15.80 19.85
C ASP A 152 26.12 16.52 20.18
N ARG A 153 26.06 17.24 21.30
CA ARG A 153 24.82 17.86 21.79
C ARG A 153 24.34 19.03 20.93
N ALA A 154 25.26 19.77 20.30
CA ALA A 154 24.90 20.94 19.49
C ALA A 154 24.28 20.54 18.16
N ARG A 155 24.79 19.45 17.56
CA ARG A 155 24.31 18.88 16.30
C ARG A 155 23.09 17.98 16.49
N TYR A 156 23.09 17.17 17.54
CA TYR A 156 22.08 16.13 17.78
C TYR A 156 21.45 16.25 19.18
N PRO A 157 20.78 17.36 19.51
CA PRO A 157 20.21 17.57 20.84
C PRO A 157 19.08 16.60 21.21
N VAL A 158 18.48 15.91 20.23
CA VAL A 158 17.42 14.91 20.44
C VAL A 158 18.00 13.52 20.12
N LEU A 159 17.94 12.60 21.09
CA LEU A 159 18.38 11.21 20.98
C LEU A 159 17.25 10.27 21.40
N LEU A 160 16.72 9.49 20.46
CA LEU A 160 15.55 8.63 20.63
C LEU A 160 15.87 7.17 20.25
N ALA A 161 15.34 6.22 21.01
CA ALA A 161 15.27 4.81 20.67
C ALA A 161 13.93 4.23 21.18
N ASN A 162 13.66 2.95 20.92
CA ASN A 162 12.44 2.28 21.38
C ASN A 162 12.28 2.34 22.91
N GLY A 163 11.03 2.27 23.37
CA GLY A 163 10.70 2.13 24.79
C GLY A 163 10.79 3.43 25.59
N ASN A 164 11.27 3.33 26.83
CA ASN A 164 11.27 4.42 27.82
C ASN A 164 12.68 4.94 28.07
N ARG A 165 12.85 6.26 28.18
CA ARG A 165 14.15 6.87 28.54
C ARG A 165 14.41 6.72 30.03
N VAL A 166 15.40 5.91 30.38
CA VAL A 166 15.76 5.55 31.77
C VAL A 166 16.94 6.34 32.33
N ALA A 167 17.84 6.84 31.47
CA ALA A 167 18.93 7.72 31.87
C ALA A 167 19.26 8.74 30.77
N HIS A 168 19.86 9.86 31.15
CA HIS A 168 20.45 10.83 30.23
C HIS A 168 21.46 11.70 30.99
N GLY A 169 22.40 12.32 30.28
CA GLY A 169 23.36 13.21 30.90
C GLY A 169 24.38 13.78 29.93
N GLU A 170 25.20 14.69 30.44
CA GLU A 170 26.30 15.30 29.70
C GLU A 170 27.57 14.44 29.80
N LEU A 171 28.39 14.51 28.76
CA LEU A 171 29.71 13.89 28.69
C LEU A 171 30.77 14.95 28.35
N GLU A 172 32.04 14.61 28.53
CA GLU A 172 33.15 15.47 28.12
C GLU A 172 33.15 15.72 26.61
N GLY A 173 33.79 16.82 26.18
CA GLY A 173 33.93 17.15 24.77
C GLY A 173 32.63 17.61 24.08
N GLY A 174 31.64 18.11 24.83
CA GLY A 174 30.38 18.64 24.27
C GLY A 174 29.38 17.57 23.83
N LYS A 175 29.64 16.30 24.18
CA LYS A 175 28.73 15.19 23.93
C LYS A 175 27.70 15.05 25.06
N HIS A 176 26.63 14.35 24.77
CA HIS A 176 25.65 13.92 25.77
C HIS A 176 25.17 12.50 25.44
N PHE A 177 24.40 11.90 26.35
CA PHE A 177 23.82 10.59 26.14
C PHE A 177 22.36 10.50 26.56
N ALA A 178 21.65 9.54 25.97
CA ALA A 178 20.36 9.07 26.43
C ALA A 178 20.34 7.53 26.41
N GLU A 179 19.79 6.94 27.45
CA GLU A 179 19.61 5.50 27.59
C GLU A 179 18.13 5.15 27.60
N TRP A 180 17.78 4.14 26.82
CA TRP A 180 16.42 3.68 26.56
C TRP A 180 16.29 2.20 26.87
N VAL A 181 15.15 1.80 27.43
CA VAL A 181 14.80 0.40 27.70
C VAL A 181 13.41 0.13 27.17
N ASP A 182 13.30 -0.87 26.29
CA ASP A 182 12.01 -1.38 25.83
C ASP A 182 11.61 -2.59 26.68
N PRO A 183 10.46 -2.54 27.39
CA PRO A 183 10.03 -3.63 28.26
C PRO A 183 9.53 -4.86 27.49
N PHE A 184 9.28 -4.75 26.18
CA PHE A 184 8.77 -5.86 25.37
C PHE A 184 9.89 -6.51 24.54
N PRO A 185 10.06 -7.84 24.63
CA PRO A 185 10.88 -8.56 23.67
C PRO A 185 10.38 -8.31 22.25
N LYS A 186 11.29 -8.03 21.33
CA LYS A 186 10.96 -7.75 19.93
C LYS A 186 12.04 -8.30 18.98
N PRO A 187 11.67 -8.63 17.74
CA PRO A 187 12.65 -8.90 16.70
C PRO A 187 13.45 -7.65 16.30
N SER A 188 14.63 -7.87 15.74
CA SER A 188 15.57 -6.82 15.31
C SER A 188 14.99 -5.83 14.30
N TYR A 189 14.07 -6.26 13.43
CA TYR A 189 13.45 -5.37 12.44
C TYR A 189 12.66 -4.21 13.06
N LEU A 190 12.19 -4.36 14.31
CA LEU A 190 11.45 -3.33 15.06
C LEU A 190 12.36 -2.38 15.85
N PHE A 191 13.68 -2.56 15.79
CA PHE A 191 14.62 -1.61 16.36
C PHE A 191 14.54 -0.26 15.64
N ALA A 192 14.62 0.82 16.41
CA ALA A 192 14.76 2.18 15.88
C ALA A 192 15.73 3.03 16.70
N LEU A 193 16.47 3.87 16.00
CA LEU A 193 17.28 4.95 16.56
C LEU A 193 17.11 6.21 15.72
N VAL A 194 16.89 7.34 16.38
CA VAL A 194 16.88 8.67 15.74
C VAL A 194 17.75 9.63 16.55
N ALA A 195 18.61 10.39 15.88
CA ALA A 195 19.38 11.46 16.49
C ALA A 195 19.45 12.69 15.58
N GLY A 196 19.05 13.86 16.08
CA GLY A 196 18.86 15.01 15.21
C GLY A 196 18.59 16.33 15.93
N LYS A 197 18.53 17.41 15.14
CA LYS A 197 18.07 18.72 15.58
C LYS A 197 16.59 18.88 15.27
N LEU A 198 15.77 18.27 16.10
CA LEU A 198 14.32 18.16 15.89
C LEU A 198 13.54 19.04 16.88
N ALA A 199 12.43 19.60 16.40
CA ALA A 199 11.37 20.14 17.24
C ALA A 199 10.37 19.03 17.57
N CYS A 200 9.58 19.22 18.63
CA CYS A 200 8.61 18.25 19.09
C CYS A 200 7.25 18.90 19.32
N LEU A 201 6.21 18.33 18.73
CA LEU A 201 4.82 18.56 19.12
C LEU A 201 4.44 17.49 20.15
N GLU A 202 4.17 17.92 21.38
CA GLU A 202 3.77 17.03 22.46
C GLU A 202 2.27 17.13 22.73
N ASP A 203 1.66 15.99 23.06
CA ASP A 203 0.30 15.90 23.54
C ASP A 203 0.12 14.67 24.44
N THR A 204 -1.10 14.39 24.88
CA THR A 204 -1.42 13.21 25.69
C THR A 204 -2.68 12.51 25.19
N PHE A 205 -2.74 11.21 25.44
CA PHE A 205 -3.95 10.40 25.28
C PHE A 205 -4.22 9.66 26.59
N THR A 206 -5.49 9.55 26.99
CA THR A 206 -5.88 8.77 28.16
C THR A 206 -6.63 7.53 27.67
N THR A 207 -6.08 6.36 27.98
CA THR A 207 -6.69 5.09 27.58
C THR A 207 -8.00 4.83 28.32
N ARG A 208 -8.80 3.88 27.83
CA ARG A 208 -10.02 3.42 28.50
C ARG A 208 -9.77 2.98 29.96
N SER A 209 -8.63 2.36 30.24
CA SER A 209 -8.18 1.97 31.60
C SER A 209 -7.59 3.12 32.43
N ARG A 210 -7.63 4.36 31.91
CA ARG A 210 -7.14 5.59 32.55
C ARG A 210 -5.61 5.74 32.59
N ARG A 211 -4.85 5.01 31.75
CA ARG A 211 -3.41 5.26 31.62
C ARG A 211 -3.18 6.52 30.77
N ALA A 212 -2.32 7.41 31.23
CA ALA A 212 -1.89 8.57 30.46
C ALA A 212 -0.70 8.17 29.58
N ILE A 213 -0.86 8.32 28.27
CA ILE A 213 0.15 8.05 27.25
C ILE A 213 0.70 9.39 26.76
N LYS A 214 2.01 9.58 26.84
CA LYS A 214 2.67 10.76 26.26
C LYS A 214 2.80 10.57 24.75
N LEU A 215 2.30 11.51 23.96
CA LEU A 215 2.41 11.49 22.51
C LEU A 215 3.43 12.55 22.06
N GLN A 216 4.33 12.18 21.15
CA GLN A 216 5.38 13.07 20.67
C GLN A 216 5.59 12.91 19.17
N ILE A 217 5.43 13.99 18.41
CA ILE A 217 5.78 14.02 16.99
C ILE A 217 7.02 14.89 16.81
N TYR A 218 8.09 14.30 16.32
CA TYR A 218 9.36 14.96 16.05
C TYR A 218 9.53 15.25 14.57
N VAL A 219 9.87 16.50 14.27
CA VAL A 219 10.09 17.01 12.91
C VAL A 219 11.20 18.05 12.91
N GLU A 220 11.72 18.40 11.75
CA GLU A 220 12.53 19.61 11.64
C GLU A 220 11.74 20.86 12.06
N ALA A 221 12.43 21.84 12.67
CA ALA A 221 11.77 22.98 13.31
C ALA A 221 10.84 23.78 12.39
N HIS A 222 11.13 23.83 11.09
CA HIS A 222 10.33 24.55 10.10
C HIS A 222 9.03 23.82 9.69
N ASN A 223 8.85 22.56 10.11
CA ASN A 223 7.69 21.72 9.80
C ASN A 223 6.73 21.55 10.98
N LEU A 224 7.01 22.17 12.13
CA LEU A 224 6.24 21.97 13.37
C LEU A 224 4.77 22.38 13.22
N ASP A 225 4.47 23.40 12.42
CA ASP A 225 3.12 23.90 12.15
C ASP A 225 2.28 22.98 11.24
N GLN A 226 2.89 21.92 10.68
CA GLN A 226 2.24 20.94 9.79
C GLN A 226 1.88 19.62 10.50
N CYS A 227 2.12 19.49 11.82
CA CYS A 227 1.99 18.21 12.54
C CYS A 227 0.62 17.99 13.20
N ALA A 228 -0.24 19.01 13.23
CA ALA A 228 -1.50 18.96 14.01
C ALA A 228 -2.43 17.84 13.55
N HIS A 229 -2.52 17.60 12.24
CA HIS A 229 -3.37 16.53 11.70
C HIS A 229 -2.85 15.14 12.09
N ALA A 230 -1.55 14.87 11.95
CA ALA A 230 -0.96 13.60 12.36
C ALA A 230 -1.17 13.30 13.85
N MET A 231 -1.04 14.30 14.73
CA MET A 231 -1.32 14.14 16.17
C MET A 231 -2.80 13.78 16.42
N HIS A 232 -3.71 14.44 15.70
CA HIS A 232 -5.14 14.14 15.79
C HIS A 232 -5.48 12.74 15.27
N SER A 233 -4.91 12.34 14.13
CA SER A 233 -5.06 11.00 13.56
C SER A 233 -4.54 9.92 14.50
N LEU A 234 -3.40 10.13 15.17
CA LEU A 234 -2.87 9.19 16.16
C LEU A 234 -3.87 8.98 17.31
N LYS A 235 -4.44 10.06 17.84
CA LYS A 235 -5.46 9.97 18.90
C LYS A 235 -6.75 9.30 18.43
N LYS A 236 -7.17 9.53 17.19
CA LYS A 236 -8.31 8.83 16.59
C LYS A 236 -8.03 7.33 16.46
N ALA A 237 -6.86 6.95 15.96
CA ALA A 237 -6.46 5.55 15.82
C ALA A 237 -6.41 4.84 17.18
N MET A 238 -5.80 5.47 18.20
CA MET A 238 -5.79 4.95 19.58
C MET A 238 -7.20 4.69 20.11
N ARG A 239 -8.10 5.67 19.96
CA ARG A 239 -9.48 5.55 20.42
C ARG A 239 -10.26 4.48 19.65
N TRP A 240 -10.13 4.46 18.34
CA TRP A 240 -10.85 3.52 17.49
C TRP A 240 -10.44 2.07 17.77
N ASP A 241 -9.15 1.83 18.03
CA ASP A 241 -8.66 0.48 18.36
C ASP A 241 -9.19 0.00 19.72
N GLU A 242 -9.32 0.91 20.70
CA GLU A 242 -9.99 0.62 21.97
C GLU A 242 -11.48 0.32 21.81
N GLU A 243 -12.18 1.09 20.97
CA GLU A 243 -13.63 0.97 20.79
C GLU A 243 -14.00 -0.27 19.95
N ARG A 244 -13.25 -0.55 18.89
CA ARG A 244 -13.57 -1.60 17.93
C ARG A 244 -12.89 -2.94 18.24
N PHE A 245 -11.62 -2.91 18.65
CA PHE A 245 -10.82 -4.11 18.92
C PHE A 245 -10.46 -4.25 20.41
N GLY A 246 -10.86 -3.34 21.30
CA GLY A 246 -10.54 -3.45 22.73
C GLY A 246 -9.03 -3.44 23.01
N LEU A 247 -8.23 -2.83 22.12
CA LEU A 247 -6.78 -2.83 22.18
C LEU A 247 -6.29 -1.45 22.65
N GLU A 248 -5.76 -1.38 23.86
CA GLU A 248 -5.08 -0.18 24.35
C GLU A 248 -3.62 -0.15 23.89
N CYS A 249 -3.04 1.04 23.74
CA CYS A 249 -1.59 1.19 23.68
C CYS A 249 -0.98 0.48 24.91
N ASP A 250 0.21 -0.09 24.80
CA ASP A 250 0.89 -0.85 25.85
C ASP A 250 2.19 -0.19 26.37
N LEU A 251 2.53 0.99 25.85
CA LEU A 251 3.67 1.81 26.25
C LEU A 251 3.23 3.06 27.04
N ASP A 252 4.15 3.68 27.78
CA ASP A 252 3.90 4.93 28.50
C ASP A 252 4.02 6.17 27.61
N GLN A 253 4.69 6.02 26.47
CA GLN A 253 4.88 7.05 25.47
C GLN A 253 4.86 6.46 24.06
N TYR A 254 4.47 7.28 23.10
CA TYR A 254 4.40 6.95 21.68
C TYR A 254 5.02 8.07 20.87
N MET A 255 6.10 7.77 20.14
CA MET A 255 6.87 8.74 19.38
C MET A 255 6.71 8.47 17.88
N VAL A 256 6.56 9.54 17.11
CA VAL A 256 6.57 9.54 15.65
C VAL A 256 7.68 10.49 15.20
N VAL A 257 8.50 10.08 14.24
CA VAL A 257 9.54 10.93 13.64
C VAL A 257 9.27 11.04 12.15
N ALA A 258 9.16 12.26 11.61
CA ALA A 258 9.08 12.47 10.17
C ALA A 258 10.47 12.70 9.58
N VAL A 259 10.81 11.96 8.52
CA VAL A 259 12.07 12.07 7.76
C VAL A 259 11.80 12.19 6.26
N ASP A 260 12.62 12.95 5.54
CA ASP A 260 12.38 13.25 4.12
C ASP A 260 12.88 12.17 3.16
N ASP A 261 14.00 11.54 3.50
CA ASP A 261 14.59 10.44 2.74
C ASP A 261 14.19 9.09 3.37
N PHE A 262 13.14 8.45 2.82
CA PHE A 262 12.64 7.16 3.30
C PHE A 262 12.15 6.28 2.13
N ASN A 263 12.67 5.04 2.05
CA ASN A 263 12.27 4.10 0.98
C ASN A 263 10.84 3.58 1.16
N MET A 264 10.37 3.39 2.40
CA MET A 264 9.01 2.93 2.66
C MET A 264 8.04 4.11 2.87
N GLY A 265 6.79 3.81 3.25
CA GLY A 265 5.83 4.84 3.63
C GLY A 265 6.06 5.29 5.07
N ALA A 266 5.95 4.35 5.99
CA ALA A 266 6.32 4.49 7.39
C ALA A 266 6.78 3.12 7.91
N MET A 267 7.10 3.04 9.20
CA MET A 267 7.60 1.84 9.85
C MET A 267 7.12 1.79 11.31
N GLU A 268 6.70 0.61 11.75
CA GLU A 268 6.00 0.38 13.02
C GLU A 268 6.92 0.18 14.23
N ASN A 269 8.16 0.68 14.18
CA ASN A 269 9.17 0.39 15.22
C ASN A 269 8.59 0.67 16.61
N LYS A 270 8.70 -0.30 17.53
CA LYS A 270 7.95 -0.32 18.80
C LYS A 270 8.15 0.99 19.59
N GLY A 271 7.10 1.81 19.66
CA GLY A 271 7.07 3.07 20.41
C GLY A 271 7.83 4.25 19.79
N LEU A 272 8.50 4.06 18.64
CA LEU A 272 9.28 5.07 17.93
C LEU A 272 9.13 4.90 16.42
N ASN A 273 7.93 5.17 15.90
CA ASN A 273 7.66 4.98 14.49
C ASN A 273 8.39 6.03 13.64
N ILE A 274 8.93 5.61 12.51
CA ILE A 274 9.63 6.49 11.56
C ILE A 274 8.79 6.59 10.29
N PHE A 275 8.46 7.80 9.88
CA PHE A 275 7.57 8.08 8.76
C PHE A 275 8.31 8.87 7.68
N ASN A 276 8.02 8.57 6.41
CA ASN A 276 8.25 9.53 5.34
C ASN A 276 7.42 10.79 5.63
N SER A 277 8.02 11.97 5.52
CA SER A 277 7.37 13.25 5.84
C SER A 277 6.06 13.49 5.09
N LYS A 278 5.91 12.89 3.89
CA LYS A 278 4.65 12.84 3.13
C LYS A 278 3.45 12.33 3.93
N TYR A 279 3.66 11.45 4.90
CA TYR A 279 2.60 10.85 5.73
C TYR A 279 2.51 11.44 7.14
N VAL A 280 3.09 12.63 7.37
CA VAL A 280 2.95 13.37 8.64
C VAL A 280 2.57 14.83 8.41
N LEU A 281 3.20 15.49 7.42
CA LEU A 281 3.13 16.93 7.25
C LEU A 281 1.89 17.34 6.45
N ALA A 282 0.98 18.09 7.07
CA ALA A 282 -0.17 18.67 6.39
C ALA A 282 -0.57 20.04 6.92
N ARG A 283 -0.72 20.97 5.98
CA ARG A 283 -1.51 22.20 6.12
C ARG A 283 -2.46 22.31 4.93
N SER A 284 -3.58 23.00 5.09
CA SER A 284 -4.59 23.13 4.03
C SER A 284 -4.06 23.75 2.74
N ASP A 285 -2.99 24.54 2.81
CA ASP A 285 -2.34 25.17 1.66
C ASP A 285 -1.17 24.37 1.07
N THR A 286 -0.73 23.26 1.70
CA THR A 286 0.35 22.38 1.20
C THR A 286 -0.12 20.95 0.91
N ALA A 287 -1.18 20.49 1.58
CA ALA A 287 -1.71 19.14 1.52
C ALA A 287 -3.16 19.12 0.99
N THR A 288 -3.45 18.15 0.14
CA THR A 288 -4.78 17.87 -0.42
C THR A 288 -5.61 17.00 0.52
N ASP A 289 -6.92 16.90 0.27
CA ASP A 289 -7.80 15.98 0.99
C ASP A 289 -7.27 14.54 0.98
N VAL A 290 -6.73 14.09 -0.15
CA VAL A 290 -6.11 12.77 -0.29
C VAL A 290 -4.86 12.65 0.57
N ASP A 291 -4.08 13.72 0.74
CA ASP A 291 -2.93 13.70 1.66
C ASP A 291 -3.40 13.61 3.12
N PHE A 292 -4.43 14.36 3.51
CA PHE A 292 -5.02 14.27 4.85
C PHE A 292 -5.58 12.86 5.12
N GLU A 293 -6.28 12.25 4.16
CA GLU A 293 -6.77 10.86 4.25
C GLU A 293 -5.61 9.86 4.35
N ASN A 294 -4.57 10.02 3.53
CA ASN A 294 -3.40 9.13 3.57
C ASN A 294 -2.63 9.25 4.89
N ILE A 295 -2.47 10.46 5.43
CA ILE A 295 -1.84 10.67 6.75
C ILE A 295 -2.68 9.97 7.82
N GLU A 296 -4.01 10.13 7.79
CA GLU A 296 -4.89 9.48 8.77
C GLU A 296 -4.80 7.95 8.68
N GLY A 297 -4.89 7.40 7.47
CA GLY A 297 -4.78 5.96 7.22
C GLY A 297 -3.43 5.38 7.63
N VAL A 298 -2.31 6.00 7.23
CA VAL A 298 -0.96 5.49 7.53
C VAL A 298 -0.61 5.67 9.02
N ILE A 299 -0.95 6.79 9.65
CA ILE A 299 -0.79 6.93 11.12
C ILE A 299 -1.59 5.84 11.85
N GLY A 300 -2.81 5.55 11.39
CA GLY A 300 -3.61 4.45 11.90
C GLY A 300 -2.92 3.10 11.71
N HIS A 301 -2.50 2.79 10.49
CA HIS A 301 -1.81 1.56 10.11
C HIS A 301 -0.62 1.25 11.04
N GLU A 302 0.29 2.21 11.19
CA GLU A 302 1.48 2.05 12.02
C GLU A 302 1.14 1.92 13.51
N TYR A 303 0.07 2.59 13.97
CA TYR A 303 -0.43 2.39 15.33
C TYR A 303 -1.00 0.99 15.55
N PHE A 304 -1.77 0.47 14.58
CA PHE A 304 -2.39 -0.84 14.66
C PHE A 304 -1.36 -1.99 14.71
N HIS A 305 -0.23 -1.85 14.02
CA HIS A 305 0.89 -2.77 14.12
C HIS A 305 1.43 -2.96 15.55
N ASN A 306 1.18 -2.02 16.47
CA ASN A 306 1.52 -2.19 17.88
C ASN A 306 1.00 -3.53 18.47
N TRP A 307 -0.12 -4.02 17.95
CA TRP A 307 -0.67 -5.35 18.26
C TRP A 307 -0.44 -6.38 17.15
N THR A 308 -0.77 -6.06 15.89
CA THR A 308 -0.69 -6.99 14.74
C THR A 308 0.60 -6.79 13.96
N GLY A 309 1.72 -7.16 14.56
CA GLY A 309 3.07 -6.98 14.01
C GLY A 309 4.11 -6.94 15.12
N ASN A 310 3.82 -6.20 16.20
CA ASN A 310 4.77 -6.00 17.29
C ASN A 310 4.54 -6.98 18.45
N ARG A 311 3.34 -6.97 19.06
CA ARG A 311 3.02 -7.88 20.18
C ARG A 311 2.87 -9.32 19.74
N VAL A 312 2.31 -9.52 18.56
CA VAL A 312 2.39 -10.79 17.84
C VAL A 312 3.05 -10.52 16.50
N THR A 313 4.22 -11.13 16.27
CA THR A 313 5.07 -10.87 15.10
C THR A 313 5.11 -12.08 14.15
N CYS A 314 5.81 -11.95 13.03
CA CYS A 314 5.98 -13.00 12.03
C CYS A 314 7.08 -13.99 12.46
N ARG A 315 6.82 -15.30 12.37
CA ARG A 315 7.85 -16.34 12.59
C ARG A 315 9.01 -16.26 11.59
N ASP A 316 8.66 -15.98 10.35
CA ASP A 316 9.57 -15.83 9.22
C ASP A 316 8.94 -14.90 8.20
N TRP A 317 9.74 -14.41 7.26
CA TRP A 317 9.29 -13.41 6.29
C TRP A 317 8.25 -13.91 5.28
N PHE A 318 8.08 -15.23 5.11
CA PHE A 318 6.96 -15.75 4.31
C PHE A 318 5.61 -15.43 4.96
N GLN A 319 5.59 -15.25 6.29
CA GLN A 319 4.39 -14.90 7.04
C GLN A 319 4.05 -13.41 6.96
N LEU A 320 4.69 -12.60 6.10
CA LEU A 320 4.49 -11.14 6.05
C LEU A 320 3.01 -10.74 5.94
N SER A 321 2.20 -11.47 5.15
CA SER A 321 0.75 -11.20 5.04
C SER A 321 -0.02 -11.39 6.36
N LEU A 322 0.54 -12.06 7.37
CA LEU A 322 -0.04 -12.12 8.72
C LEU A 322 -0.14 -10.72 9.32
N LYS A 323 0.99 -9.98 9.38
CA LYS A 323 0.99 -8.62 9.91
C LYS A 323 0.37 -7.66 8.90
N GLU A 324 0.79 -7.72 7.64
CA GLU A 324 0.40 -6.74 6.64
C GLU A 324 -1.04 -6.87 6.20
N GLY A 325 -1.49 -8.07 5.85
CA GLY A 325 -2.89 -8.28 5.44
C GLY A 325 -3.86 -7.92 6.57
N LEU A 326 -3.52 -8.25 7.82
CA LEU A 326 -4.36 -7.93 8.97
C LEU A 326 -4.33 -6.45 9.34
N THR A 327 -3.16 -5.80 9.33
CA THR A 327 -3.06 -4.37 9.61
C THR A 327 -3.68 -3.54 8.50
N VAL A 328 -3.49 -3.91 7.22
CA VAL A 328 -4.17 -3.25 6.10
C VAL A 328 -5.69 -3.37 6.21
N PHE A 329 -6.20 -4.55 6.58
CA PHE A 329 -7.64 -4.70 6.87
C PHE A 329 -8.09 -3.74 7.97
N ARG A 330 -7.33 -3.60 9.06
CA ARG A 330 -7.64 -2.69 10.18
C ARG A 330 -7.57 -1.21 9.74
N ASP A 331 -6.58 -0.80 8.95
CA ASP A 331 -6.50 0.59 8.45
C ASP A 331 -7.64 0.93 7.50
N GLN A 332 -8.09 -0.04 6.69
CA GLN A 332 -9.20 0.14 5.78
C GLN A 332 -10.49 0.31 6.56
N GLU A 333 -10.68 -0.51 7.59
CA GLU A 333 -11.81 -0.44 8.49
C GLU A 333 -11.84 0.86 9.32
N PHE A 334 -10.67 1.33 9.79
CA PHE A 334 -10.53 2.61 10.46
C PHE A 334 -10.88 3.77 9.52
N SER A 335 -10.27 3.81 8.34
CA SER A 335 -10.52 4.84 7.33
C SER A 335 -11.99 4.86 6.88
N ALA A 336 -12.62 3.69 6.77
CA ALA A 336 -14.04 3.56 6.43
C ALA A 336 -14.96 4.12 7.53
N ASP A 337 -14.58 4.02 8.80
CA ASP A 337 -15.34 4.57 9.94
C ASP A 337 -15.07 6.07 10.15
N MET A 338 -13.90 6.58 9.75
CA MET A 338 -13.58 8.01 9.80
C MET A 338 -14.16 8.80 8.62
N SER A 339 -14.51 8.12 7.54
CA SER A 339 -15.00 8.72 6.28
C SER A 339 -16.29 8.05 5.79
N VAL A 340 -16.53 8.04 4.48
CA VAL A 340 -17.67 7.34 3.87
C VAL A 340 -17.23 5.94 3.46
N ARG A 341 -17.66 4.92 4.22
CA ARG A 341 -17.30 3.50 4.02
C ARG A 341 -17.34 3.03 2.57
N ALA A 342 -18.40 3.36 1.83
CA ALA A 342 -18.54 2.96 0.43
C ALA A 342 -17.43 3.54 -0.47
N ILE A 343 -16.98 4.77 -0.19
CA ILE A 343 -15.93 5.44 -0.97
C ILE A 343 -14.57 4.81 -0.70
N LYS A 344 -14.29 4.52 0.58
CA LYS A 344 -13.07 3.78 0.96
C LYS A 344 -13.04 2.41 0.29
N ARG A 345 -14.15 1.66 0.33
CA ARG A 345 -14.25 0.36 -0.36
C ARG A 345 -14.00 0.48 -1.86
N ILE A 346 -14.62 1.47 -2.52
CA ILE A 346 -14.41 1.73 -3.95
C ILE A 346 -12.92 1.97 -4.26
N ALA A 347 -12.24 2.75 -3.42
CA ALA A 347 -10.81 3.03 -3.60
C ALA A 347 -9.95 1.76 -3.46
N ASP A 348 -10.21 0.94 -2.44
CA ASP A 348 -9.48 -0.31 -2.18
C ASP A 348 -9.67 -1.32 -3.31
N VAL A 349 -10.92 -1.51 -3.77
CA VAL A 349 -11.24 -2.45 -4.86
C VAL A 349 -10.69 -1.96 -6.19
N ARG A 350 -10.66 -0.64 -6.42
CA ARG A 350 -10.03 -0.08 -7.62
C ARG A 350 -8.55 -0.46 -7.66
N LEU A 351 -7.81 -0.25 -6.58
CA LEU A 351 -6.39 -0.61 -6.49
C LEU A 351 -6.17 -2.10 -6.79
N LEU A 352 -7.01 -2.97 -6.22
CA LEU A 352 -6.95 -4.41 -6.49
C LEU A 352 -7.11 -4.72 -7.98
N ARG A 353 -8.18 -4.21 -8.60
CA ARG A 353 -8.50 -4.50 -10.00
C ARG A 353 -7.52 -3.89 -10.99
N THR A 354 -6.94 -2.73 -10.69
CA THR A 354 -6.02 -2.04 -11.61
C THR A 354 -4.59 -2.50 -11.51
N ALA A 355 -4.14 -2.95 -10.33
CA ALA A 355 -2.73 -3.23 -10.08
C ALA A 355 -2.51 -4.62 -9.49
N GLN A 356 -3.22 -5.01 -8.42
CA GLN A 356 -3.00 -6.32 -7.80
C GLN A 356 -3.38 -7.48 -8.74
N PHE A 357 -4.51 -7.40 -9.46
CA PHE A 357 -4.90 -8.42 -10.44
C PHE A 357 -3.89 -8.54 -11.59
N ALA A 358 -3.26 -7.42 -11.97
CA ALA A 358 -2.21 -7.42 -12.98
C ALA A 358 -0.93 -8.07 -12.45
N GLU A 359 -0.59 -7.87 -11.17
CA GLU A 359 0.52 -8.55 -10.48
C GLU A 359 0.27 -10.07 -10.39
N ASP A 360 -0.94 -10.48 -10.00
CA ASP A 360 -1.37 -11.89 -9.90
C ASP A 360 -1.41 -12.64 -11.25
N ALA A 361 -1.53 -11.90 -12.36
CA ALA A 361 -1.47 -12.44 -13.72
C ALA A 361 -0.06 -12.34 -14.34
N GLY A 362 0.87 -11.68 -13.65
CA GLY A 362 2.20 -11.37 -14.13
C GLY A 362 3.24 -12.44 -13.83
N PRO A 363 4.48 -12.23 -14.28
CA PRO A 363 5.62 -13.12 -14.00
C PRO A 363 5.98 -13.18 -12.51
N MET A 364 5.63 -12.15 -11.74
CA MET A 364 5.84 -12.05 -10.29
C MET A 364 4.70 -12.64 -9.46
N ALA A 365 3.72 -13.32 -10.08
CA ALA A 365 2.57 -13.85 -9.35
C ALA A 365 3.01 -14.81 -8.24
N HIS A 366 2.52 -14.57 -7.03
CA HIS A 366 2.78 -15.38 -5.85
C HIS A 366 1.52 -15.42 -4.96
N PRO A 367 1.35 -16.44 -4.10
CA PRO A 367 0.28 -16.41 -3.09
C PRO A 367 0.54 -15.33 -2.03
N VAL A 368 -0.47 -14.99 -1.22
CA VAL A 368 -0.30 -14.02 -0.11
C VAL A 368 0.70 -14.49 0.95
N ARG A 369 0.94 -15.81 1.06
CA ARG A 369 2.09 -16.40 1.77
C ARG A 369 3.00 -17.09 0.74
N PRO A 370 4.04 -16.42 0.23
CA PRO A 370 4.96 -16.98 -0.75
C PRO A 370 5.58 -18.30 -0.28
N SER A 371 5.97 -19.15 -1.23
CA SER A 371 6.70 -20.40 -0.94
C SER A 371 8.22 -20.24 -1.06
N SER A 372 8.68 -19.23 -1.78
CA SER A 372 10.10 -18.94 -1.99
C SER A 372 10.35 -17.48 -2.37
N TYR A 373 11.56 -16.96 -2.11
CA TYR A 373 12.03 -15.64 -2.54
C TYR A 373 13.55 -15.62 -2.78
N GLU A 374 14.04 -14.66 -3.56
CA GLU A 374 15.48 -14.34 -3.64
C GLU A 374 15.82 -13.10 -2.80
N GLU A 375 15.02 -12.03 -2.95
CA GLU A 375 15.13 -10.81 -2.16
C GLU A 375 13.79 -10.52 -1.46
N ILE A 376 13.80 -10.44 -0.12
CA ILE A 376 12.57 -10.26 0.65
C ILE A 376 11.97 -8.86 0.45
N ASN A 377 12.79 -7.85 0.18
CA ASN A 377 12.32 -6.49 -0.13
C ASN A 377 11.37 -6.44 -1.35
N ASN A 378 11.46 -7.42 -2.25
CA ASN A 378 10.57 -7.55 -3.40
C ASN A 378 9.17 -8.09 -3.06
N PHE A 379 8.93 -8.55 -1.83
CA PHE A 379 7.63 -9.10 -1.38
C PHE A 379 6.76 -8.11 -0.61
N TYR A 380 7.17 -6.84 -0.54
CA TYR A 380 6.32 -5.71 -0.13
C TYR A 380 5.37 -5.34 -1.27
N THR A 381 4.50 -6.28 -1.63
CA THR A 381 3.66 -6.24 -2.84
C THR A 381 2.19 -5.97 -2.54
N LEU A 382 1.43 -5.59 -3.57
CA LEU A 382 -0.01 -5.43 -3.46
C LEU A 382 -0.71 -6.74 -3.10
N THR A 383 -0.13 -7.86 -3.51
CA THR A 383 -0.62 -9.20 -3.16
C THR A 383 -0.48 -9.49 -1.67
N VAL A 384 0.69 -9.25 -1.05
CA VAL A 384 0.86 -9.47 0.40
C VAL A 384 -0.02 -8.52 1.23
N TYR A 385 -0.10 -7.25 0.84
CA TYR A 385 -0.80 -6.20 1.58
C TYR A 385 -2.31 -6.20 1.30
N HIS A 386 -2.71 -5.85 0.08
CA HIS A 386 -4.10 -5.58 -0.25
C HIS A 386 -4.90 -6.86 -0.52
N LYS A 387 -4.36 -7.84 -1.26
CA LYS A 387 -5.04 -9.15 -1.37
C LYS A 387 -5.00 -9.90 -0.03
N GLY A 388 -3.94 -9.76 0.75
CA GLY A 388 -3.89 -10.21 2.14
C GLY A 388 -5.06 -9.66 2.96
N ALA A 389 -5.32 -8.35 2.90
CA ALA A 389 -6.47 -7.72 3.56
C ALA A 389 -7.82 -8.26 3.07
N GLU A 390 -7.97 -8.56 1.78
CA GLU A 390 -9.18 -9.20 1.26
C GLU A 390 -9.37 -10.62 1.78
N VAL A 391 -8.29 -11.38 2.01
CA VAL A 391 -8.36 -12.69 2.66
C VAL A 391 -8.85 -12.56 4.11
N ILE A 392 -8.38 -11.55 4.84
CA ILE A 392 -8.89 -11.23 6.19
C ILE A 392 -10.37 -10.80 6.12
N ARG A 393 -10.74 -9.94 5.18
CA ARG A 393 -12.11 -9.46 4.97
C ARG A 393 -13.07 -10.58 4.58
N MET A 394 -12.63 -11.59 3.83
CA MET A 394 -13.44 -12.77 3.54
C MET A 394 -13.73 -13.58 4.80
N MET A 395 -12.75 -13.75 5.71
CA MET A 395 -13.02 -14.36 7.01
C MET A 395 -14.00 -13.50 7.82
N HIS A 396 -13.80 -12.18 7.86
CA HIS A 396 -14.76 -11.27 8.49
C HIS A 396 -16.19 -11.41 7.92
N THR A 397 -16.31 -11.55 6.59
CA THR A 397 -17.59 -11.76 5.90
C THR A 397 -18.25 -13.10 6.26
N LEU A 398 -17.46 -14.17 6.40
CA LEU A 398 -17.95 -15.50 6.76
C LEU A 398 -18.35 -15.60 8.23
N LEU A 399 -17.58 -15.00 9.14
CA LEU A 399 -17.82 -15.04 10.58
C LEU A 399 -18.82 -13.96 11.06
N GLY A 400 -18.97 -12.88 10.31
CA GLY A 400 -19.55 -11.63 10.77
C GLY A 400 -18.69 -10.91 11.80
N GLU A 401 -18.99 -9.63 12.06
CA GLU A 401 -18.21 -8.77 12.97
C GLU A 401 -18.00 -9.41 14.36
N GLN A 402 -19.06 -9.94 14.97
CA GLN A 402 -18.96 -10.53 16.32
C GLN A 402 -18.13 -11.81 16.35
N GLY A 403 -18.21 -12.64 15.31
CA GLY A 403 -17.41 -13.86 15.21
C GLY A 403 -15.94 -13.54 14.99
N PHE A 404 -15.65 -12.62 14.07
CA PHE A 404 -14.31 -12.13 13.81
C PHE A 404 -13.67 -11.49 15.05
N ARG A 405 -14.44 -10.67 15.80
CA ARG A 405 -13.98 -10.06 17.05
C ARG A 405 -13.54 -11.10 18.09
N ARG A 406 -14.32 -12.17 18.29
CA ARG A 406 -13.94 -13.27 19.19
C ARG A 406 -12.68 -14.01 18.70
N GLY A 407 -12.53 -14.16 17.39
CA GLY A 407 -11.33 -14.74 16.78
C GLY A 407 -10.07 -13.90 17.05
N MET A 408 -10.17 -12.57 16.95
CA MET A 408 -9.09 -11.66 17.33
C MET A 408 -8.74 -11.78 18.82
N ASP A 409 -9.74 -11.84 19.70
CA ASP A 409 -9.51 -12.03 21.14
C ASP A 409 -8.77 -13.34 21.45
N LEU A 410 -9.20 -14.44 20.81
CA LEU A 410 -8.56 -15.74 20.97
C LEU A 410 -7.14 -15.77 20.38
N TYR A 411 -6.91 -15.08 19.27
CA TYR A 411 -5.59 -14.95 18.65
C TYR A 411 -4.60 -14.29 19.61
N PHE A 412 -4.94 -13.13 20.19
CA PHE A 412 -4.07 -12.47 21.17
C PHE A 412 -3.94 -13.26 22.47
N GLN A 413 -5.02 -13.89 22.94
CA GLN A 413 -4.96 -14.75 24.13
C GLN A 413 -3.92 -15.89 23.98
N ARG A 414 -3.76 -16.43 22.77
CA ARG A 414 -2.83 -17.55 22.49
C ARG A 414 -1.41 -17.11 22.20
N HIS A 415 -1.24 -15.97 21.53
CA HIS A 415 -0.01 -15.67 20.79
C HIS A 415 0.68 -14.37 21.19
N ASP A 416 0.16 -13.63 22.16
CA ASP A 416 0.82 -12.44 22.69
C ASP A 416 2.27 -12.74 23.16
N GLY A 417 3.22 -11.93 22.70
CA GLY A 417 4.66 -12.09 22.95
C GLY A 417 5.32 -13.18 22.11
N GLN A 418 4.73 -13.58 20.97
CA GLN A 418 5.24 -14.66 20.12
C GLN A 418 5.41 -14.23 18.66
N ALA A 419 6.32 -14.93 17.96
CA ALA A 419 6.44 -14.91 16.51
C ALA A 419 5.68 -16.11 15.92
N VAL A 420 4.64 -15.87 15.11
CA VAL A 420 3.66 -16.90 14.70
C VAL A 420 3.43 -16.93 13.18
N THR A 421 2.56 -17.83 12.73
CA THR A 421 2.26 -18.08 11.32
C THR A 421 0.86 -17.62 10.91
N THR A 422 0.61 -17.53 9.59
CA THR A 422 -0.75 -17.29 9.07
C THR A 422 -1.73 -18.40 9.48
N ASP A 423 -1.25 -19.64 9.64
CA ASP A 423 -2.09 -20.78 10.01
C ASP A 423 -2.59 -20.67 11.46
N ASP A 424 -1.78 -20.09 12.35
CA ASP A 424 -2.17 -19.84 13.75
C ASP A 424 -3.33 -18.83 13.83
N PHE A 425 -3.27 -17.77 13.02
CA PHE A 425 -4.36 -16.79 12.91
C PHE A 425 -5.65 -17.42 12.38
N VAL A 426 -5.56 -18.19 11.28
CA VAL A 426 -6.75 -18.87 10.71
C VAL A 426 -7.35 -19.87 11.71
N ARG A 427 -6.52 -20.59 12.48
CA ARG A 427 -7.01 -21.49 13.53
C ARG A 427 -7.73 -20.75 14.66
N ALA A 428 -7.24 -19.59 15.08
CA ALA A 428 -7.95 -18.78 16.08
C ALA A 428 -9.33 -18.32 15.56
N MET A 429 -9.42 -17.96 14.28
CA MET A 429 -10.70 -17.62 13.63
C MET A 429 -11.63 -18.83 13.53
N GLU A 430 -11.13 -19.97 13.07
CA GLU A 430 -11.86 -21.25 12.96
C GLU A 430 -12.45 -21.67 14.31
N ASP A 431 -11.63 -21.68 15.37
CA ASP A 431 -12.03 -22.11 16.72
C ASP A 431 -13.06 -21.16 17.35
N ALA A 432 -12.88 -19.84 17.22
CA ALA A 432 -13.78 -18.86 17.82
C ALA A 432 -15.09 -18.66 17.03
N GLY A 433 -15.04 -18.89 15.71
CA GLY A 433 -16.17 -18.83 14.79
C GLY A 433 -16.99 -20.11 14.76
N ALA A 434 -16.42 -21.24 15.17
CA ALA A 434 -16.99 -22.58 15.02
C ALA A 434 -17.41 -22.88 13.57
N ILE A 435 -16.56 -22.48 12.61
CA ILE A 435 -16.73 -22.71 11.17
C ILE A 435 -15.51 -23.45 10.61
N ASP A 436 -15.68 -24.29 9.60
CA ASP A 436 -14.57 -24.98 8.93
C ASP A 436 -13.86 -24.05 7.94
N LEU A 437 -12.57 -23.76 8.18
CA LEU A 437 -11.71 -22.94 7.31
C LEU A 437 -10.60 -23.78 6.65
N VAL A 438 -10.67 -25.11 6.69
CA VAL A 438 -9.66 -26.00 6.08
C VAL A 438 -9.53 -25.72 4.58
N GLN A 439 -10.65 -25.63 3.85
CA GLN A 439 -10.61 -25.28 2.42
C GLN A 439 -10.20 -23.81 2.20
N PHE A 440 -10.59 -22.91 3.10
CA PHE A 440 -10.27 -21.49 3.02
C PHE A 440 -8.75 -21.23 3.02
N ARG A 441 -7.96 -22.06 3.71
CA ARG A 441 -6.49 -21.97 3.73
C ARG A 441 -5.83 -22.00 2.33
N ARG A 442 -6.53 -22.47 1.29
CA ARG A 442 -6.06 -22.39 -0.12
C ARG A 442 -5.79 -20.95 -0.58
N TRP A 443 -6.44 -19.95 0.01
CA TRP A 443 -6.15 -18.54 -0.26
C TRP A 443 -4.72 -18.14 0.12
N TYR A 444 -4.11 -18.80 1.10
CA TYR A 444 -2.72 -18.56 1.51
C TYR A 444 -1.70 -19.29 0.64
N THR A 445 -2.09 -20.28 -0.16
CA THR A 445 -1.15 -21.13 -0.91
C THR A 445 -1.30 -21.06 -2.42
N GLN A 446 -2.45 -20.61 -2.95
CA GLN A 446 -2.68 -20.47 -4.38
C GLN A 446 -2.56 -19.02 -4.85
N ALA A 447 -1.65 -18.77 -5.79
CA ALA A 447 -1.52 -17.49 -6.49
C ALA A 447 -2.62 -17.30 -7.54
N GLY A 448 -2.75 -16.07 -8.04
CA GLY A 448 -3.65 -15.75 -9.15
C GLY A 448 -5.04 -15.31 -8.69
N THR A 449 -5.78 -14.74 -9.64
CA THR A 449 -7.13 -14.21 -9.43
C THR A 449 -8.20 -15.21 -9.89
N PRO A 450 -9.04 -15.76 -9.00
CA PRO A 450 -10.11 -16.66 -9.40
C PRO A 450 -11.13 -15.96 -10.30
N GLN A 451 -11.72 -16.73 -11.20
CA GLN A 451 -12.80 -16.33 -12.10
C GLN A 451 -14.08 -17.03 -11.66
N VAL A 452 -15.14 -16.25 -11.45
CA VAL A 452 -16.47 -16.75 -11.09
C VAL A 452 -17.44 -16.44 -12.23
N HIS A 453 -18.08 -17.47 -12.77
CA HIS A 453 -19.14 -17.35 -13.77
C HIS A 453 -20.50 -17.57 -13.11
N VAL A 454 -21.48 -16.73 -13.46
CA VAL A 454 -22.84 -16.80 -12.92
C VAL A 454 -23.83 -17.03 -14.05
N GLU A 455 -24.49 -18.19 -14.01
CA GLU A 455 -25.69 -18.48 -14.80
C GLU A 455 -26.93 -18.24 -13.95
N ARG A 456 -27.98 -17.69 -14.56
CA ARG A 456 -29.22 -17.31 -13.88
C ARG A 456 -30.44 -17.89 -14.59
N HIS A 457 -31.42 -18.33 -13.81
CA HIS A 457 -32.69 -18.84 -14.33
C HIS A 457 -33.85 -18.47 -13.42
N TYR A 458 -34.89 -17.86 -14.00
CA TYR A 458 -36.15 -17.59 -13.32
C TYR A 458 -37.25 -18.54 -13.78
N ASP A 459 -37.91 -19.21 -12.83
CA ASP A 459 -39.11 -20.00 -13.06
C ASP A 459 -40.34 -19.28 -12.48
N PRO A 460 -41.22 -18.72 -13.34
CA PRO A 460 -42.43 -18.03 -12.90
C PRO A 460 -43.49 -18.98 -12.33
N GLN A 461 -43.47 -20.28 -12.63
CA GLN A 461 -44.48 -21.23 -12.12
C GLN A 461 -44.21 -21.59 -10.66
N SER A 462 -42.94 -21.83 -10.31
CA SER A 462 -42.52 -22.14 -8.95
C SER A 462 -42.13 -20.90 -8.13
N HIS A 463 -42.11 -19.70 -8.74
CA HIS A 463 -41.58 -18.47 -8.14
C HIS A 463 -40.15 -18.66 -7.60
N THR A 464 -39.30 -19.30 -8.40
CA THR A 464 -37.93 -19.64 -8.01
C THR A 464 -36.94 -18.89 -8.88
N TYR A 465 -35.94 -18.27 -8.26
CA TYR A 465 -34.79 -17.69 -8.95
C TYR A 465 -33.54 -18.50 -8.61
N THR A 466 -32.87 -19.02 -9.62
CA THR A 466 -31.73 -19.93 -9.47
C THR A 466 -30.45 -19.26 -9.96
N LEU A 467 -29.40 -19.32 -9.14
CA LEU A 467 -28.04 -18.95 -9.51
C LEU A 467 -27.18 -20.21 -9.55
N THR A 468 -26.56 -20.50 -10.68
CA THR A 468 -25.49 -21.51 -10.78
C THR A 468 -24.16 -20.76 -10.89
N LEU A 469 -23.31 -20.97 -9.90
CA LEU A 469 -22.00 -20.33 -9.76
C LEU A 469 -20.92 -21.34 -10.09
N SER A 470 -20.02 -21.02 -11.02
CA SER A 470 -18.87 -21.84 -11.37
C SER A 470 -17.57 -21.06 -11.13
N GLN A 471 -16.56 -21.71 -10.55
CA GLN A 471 -15.26 -21.10 -10.30
C GLN A 471 -14.11 -21.83 -11.01
N SER A 472 -13.12 -21.06 -11.41
CA SER A 472 -11.83 -21.54 -11.91
C SER A 472 -10.73 -20.53 -11.56
N CYS A 473 -9.46 -20.92 -11.70
CA CYS A 473 -8.35 -19.98 -11.61
C CYS A 473 -7.34 -20.34 -12.70
N PRO A 474 -6.87 -19.37 -13.50
CA PRO A 474 -5.80 -19.61 -14.46
C PRO A 474 -4.52 -20.11 -13.78
N ALA A 475 -3.73 -20.91 -14.50
CA ALA A 475 -2.38 -21.27 -14.08
C ALA A 475 -1.51 -20.03 -13.90
N THR A 476 -0.61 -20.07 -12.93
CA THR A 476 0.41 -19.03 -12.68
C THR A 476 1.79 -19.67 -12.66
N PRO A 477 2.89 -18.91 -12.80
CA PRO A 477 4.23 -19.47 -12.67
C PRO A 477 4.38 -20.36 -11.43
N GLY A 478 4.90 -21.58 -11.62
CA GLY A 478 5.08 -22.57 -10.55
C GLY A 478 3.80 -23.25 -10.04
N GLN A 479 2.61 -22.91 -10.56
CA GLN A 479 1.33 -23.48 -10.12
C GLN A 479 0.40 -23.75 -11.31
N ASP A 480 0.67 -24.85 -12.03
CA ASP A 480 -0.11 -25.26 -13.21
C ASP A 480 -1.50 -25.82 -12.87
N GLN A 481 -1.65 -26.39 -11.68
CA GLN A 481 -2.91 -26.95 -11.19
C GLN A 481 -3.48 -26.03 -10.11
N LYS A 482 -4.77 -25.69 -10.24
CA LYS A 482 -5.52 -24.87 -9.28
C LYS A 482 -6.71 -25.67 -8.74
N LEU A 483 -6.90 -25.64 -7.43
CA LEU A 483 -8.03 -26.25 -6.74
C LEU A 483 -9.11 -25.19 -6.47
N PRO A 484 -10.40 -25.59 -6.35
CA PRO A 484 -11.48 -24.68 -5.96
C PRO A 484 -11.19 -23.97 -4.63
N PHE A 485 -11.43 -22.67 -4.58
CA PHE A 485 -11.34 -21.87 -3.36
C PHE A 485 -12.65 -22.00 -2.56
N HIS A 486 -12.63 -21.54 -1.30
CA HIS A 486 -13.86 -21.20 -0.57
C HIS A 486 -14.13 -19.71 -0.79
N ILE A 487 -15.06 -19.39 -1.68
CA ILE A 487 -15.36 -18.01 -2.11
C ILE A 487 -16.68 -17.57 -1.48
N PRO A 488 -16.69 -16.58 -0.56
CA PRO A 488 -17.92 -15.95 -0.09
C PRO A 488 -18.47 -15.00 -1.18
N VAL A 489 -19.65 -15.30 -1.71
CA VAL A 489 -20.34 -14.50 -2.74
C VAL A 489 -21.56 -13.82 -2.13
N ALA A 490 -21.45 -12.54 -1.78
CA ALA A 490 -22.57 -11.75 -1.27
C ALA A 490 -23.51 -11.35 -2.41
N VAL A 491 -24.80 -11.67 -2.29
CA VAL A 491 -25.83 -11.42 -3.31
C VAL A 491 -27.07 -10.76 -2.73
N GLY A 492 -27.74 -9.97 -3.57
CA GLY A 492 -29.09 -9.45 -3.36
C GLY A 492 -29.95 -9.61 -4.61
N LEU A 493 -31.27 -9.49 -4.46
CA LEU A 493 -32.21 -9.50 -5.59
C LEU A 493 -33.06 -8.22 -5.53
N LEU A 494 -33.21 -7.51 -6.65
CA LEU A 494 -34.00 -6.29 -6.73
C LEU A 494 -35.27 -6.52 -7.57
N ASP A 495 -36.40 -5.94 -7.15
CA ASP A 495 -37.60 -5.87 -7.99
C ASP A 495 -37.42 -4.86 -9.15
N GLY A 496 -38.37 -4.82 -10.09
CA GLY A 496 -38.32 -3.89 -11.23
C GLY A 496 -38.43 -2.40 -10.87
N LYS A 497 -38.55 -2.04 -9.59
CA LYS A 497 -38.51 -0.66 -9.07
C LYS A 497 -37.22 -0.36 -8.31
N GLY A 498 -36.37 -1.35 -8.09
CA GLY A 498 -35.10 -1.22 -7.37
C GLY A 498 -35.19 -1.56 -5.89
N HIS A 499 -36.32 -2.08 -5.39
CA HIS A 499 -36.41 -2.48 -3.99
C HIS A 499 -35.76 -3.85 -3.78
N SER A 500 -34.93 -3.97 -2.74
CA SER A 500 -34.38 -5.25 -2.33
C SER A 500 -35.47 -6.23 -1.89
N LEU A 501 -35.38 -7.46 -2.38
CA LEU A 501 -36.25 -8.56 -2.03
C LEU A 501 -35.67 -9.35 -0.84
N PRO A 502 -36.52 -9.87 0.06
CA PRO A 502 -36.09 -10.83 1.07
C PRO A 502 -35.59 -12.12 0.39
N LEU A 503 -34.46 -12.66 0.86
CA LEU A 503 -33.81 -13.83 0.29
C LEU A 503 -34.07 -15.07 1.15
N HIS A 504 -34.79 -16.05 0.60
CA HIS A 504 -35.02 -17.37 1.19
C HIS A 504 -34.37 -18.44 0.32
N LEU A 505 -33.31 -19.09 0.82
CA LEU A 505 -32.74 -20.24 0.13
C LEU A 505 -33.65 -21.46 0.29
N GLU A 506 -33.67 -22.32 -0.73
CA GLU A 506 -34.37 -23.60 -0.67
C GLU A 506 -33.96 -24.40 0.57
N GLY A 507 -34.96 -24.86 1.34
CA GLY A 507 -34.76 -25.60 2.59
C GLY A 507 -34.69 -24.75 3.85
N GLU A 508 -34.60 -23.41 3.75
CA GLU A 508 -34.75 -22.52 4.91
C GLU A 508 -36.24 -22.41 5.30
N THR A 509 -36.53 -22.43 6.61
CA THR A 509 -37.88 -22.18 7.14
C THR A 509 -38.23 -20.69 7.06
N GLU A 510 -39.54 -20.36 7.08
CA GLU A 510 -40.02 -18.97 7.14
C GLU A 510 -39.56 -18.28 8.44
N GLY A 511 -38.41 -17.62 8.36
CA GLY A 511 -37.86 -16.71 9.37
C GLY A 511 -37.58 -15.32 8.77
N ALA A 512 -36.89 -14.45 9.52
CA ALA A 512 -36.46 -13.16 8.99
C ALA A 512 -35.43 -13.35 7.86
N ALA A 513 -35.86 -13.18 6.62
CA ALA A 513 -34.97 -13.25 5.46
C ALA A 513 -34.16 -11.95 5.32
N PRO A 514 -32.83 -12.05 5.17
CA PRO A 514 -32.01 -10.87 4.91
C PRO A 514 -32.20 -10.39 3.47
N HIS A 515 -31.80 -9.16 3.21
CA HIS A 515 -31.78 -8.57 1.87
C HIS A 515 -30.43 -8.78 1.15
N THR A 516 -29.43 -9.29 1.87
CA THR A 516 -28.13 -9.73 1.36
C THR A 516 -27.83 -11.12 1.93
N ARG A 517 -27.43 -12.07 1.09
CA ARG A 517 -26.98 -13.41 1.50
C ARG A 517 -25.55 -13.66 1.04
N VAL A 518 -24.73 -14.24 1.90
CA VAL A 518 -23.38 -14.73 1.54
C VAL A 518 -23.48 -16.20 1.17
N LEU A 519 -23.26 -16.51 -0.10
CA LEU A 519 -23.22 -17.88 -0.62
C LEU A 519 -21.79 -18.42 -0.48
N SER A 520 -21.62 -19.62 0.08
CA SER A 520 -20.31 -20.27 0.14
C SER A 520 -20.10 -21.11 -1.13
N LEU A 521 -19.37 -20.56 -2.10
CA LEU A 521 -18.95 -21.28 -3.30
C LEU A 521 -17.66 -22.06 -2.99
N THR A 522 -17.79 -23.36 -2.74
CA THR A 522 -16.71 -24.27 -2.35
C THR A 522 -16.39 -25.33 -3.41
N GLU A 523 -17.31 -25.63 -4.31
CA GLU A 523 -17.06 -26.57 -5.41
C GLU A 523 -16.74 -25.83 -6.70
N ALA A 524 -16.30 -26.57 -7.73
CA ALA A 524 -16.09 -26.01 -9.06
C ALA A 524 -17.37 -25.42 -9.67
N GLN A 525 -18.53 -25.99 -9.31
CA GLN A 525 -19.85 -25.49 -9.70
C GLN A 525 -20.87 -25.81 -8.61
N GLN A 526 -21.68 -24.83 -8.19
CA GLN A 526 -22.78 -25.03 -7.22
C GLN A 526 -24.01 -24.21 -7.62
N THR A 527 -25.18 -24.72 -7.26
CA THR A 527 -26.47 -24.10 -7.57
C THR A 527 -27.17 -23.67 -6.29
N PHE A 528 -27.65 -22.43 -6.26
CA PHE A 528 -28.38 -21.82 -5.17
C PHE A 528 -29.77 -21.38 -5.65
N ARG A 529 -30.82 -21.83 -4.97
CA ARG A 529 -32.21 -21.56 -5.36
C ARG A 529 -32.88 -20.66 -4.33
N PHE A 530 -33.36 -19.52 -4.79
CA PHE A 530 -34.15 -18.57 -4.00
C PHE A 530 -35.64 -18.81 -4.27
N THR A 531 -36.42 -19.02 -3.22
CA THR A 531 -37.86 -19.29 -3.31
C THR A 531 -38.69 -18.05 -2.99
N GLY A 532 -39.96 -18.03 -3.40
CA GLY A 532 -40.88 -16.92 -3.11
C GLY A 532 -40.69 -15.67 -3.99
N VAL A 533 -39.90 -15.79 -5.07
CA VAL A 533 -39.59 -14.71 -6.00
C VAL A 533 -40.72 -14.57 -7.05
N ARG A 534 -41.70 -13.71 -6.75
CA ARG A 534 -42.96 -13.58 -7.53
C ARG A 534 -42.82 -12.99 -8.94
N ARG A 535 -41.72 -12.30 -9.21
CA ARG A 535 -41.39 -11.70 -10.50
C ARG A 535 -39.89 -11.83 -10.73
N GLU A 536 -39.49 -11.88 -11.99
CA GLU A 536 -38.08 -11.94 -12.36
C GLU A 536 -37.32 -10.75 -11.74
N PRO A 537 -36.30 -11.00 -10.89
CA PRO A 537 -35.52 -9.97 -10.25
C PRO A 537 -34.29 -9.60 -11.08
N VAL A 538 -33.68 -8.44 -10.78
CA VAL A 538 -32.32 -8.13 -11.22
C VAL A 538 -31.36 -8.50 -10.08
N PRO A 539 -30.35 -9.38 -10.30
CA PRO A 539 -29.44 -9.77 -9.24
C PRO A 539 -28.37 -8.70 -8.99
N SER A 540 -28.13 -8.41 -7.72
CA SER A 540 -26.98 -7.65 -7.23
C SER A 540 -25.91 -8.64 -6.79
N LEU A 541 -24.82 -8.76 -7.53
CA LEU A 541 -23.82 -9.81 -7.36
C LEU A 541 -22.51 -9.25 -6.81
N LEU A 542 -21.83 -10.05 -5.98
CA LEU A 542 -20.53 -9.72 -5.35
C LEU A 542 -20.61 -8.38 -4.60
N ARG A 543 -21.68 -8.19 -3.83
CA ARG A 543 -21.92 -6.99 -2.99
C ARG A 543 -20.71 -6.70 -2.11
N ASP A 544 -20.40 -5.42 -1.95
CA ASP A 544 -19.21 -4.94 -1.24
C ASP A 544 -17.88 -5.61 -1.69
N PHE A 545 -17.84 -6.14 -2.93
CA PHE A 545 -16.73 -6.94 -3.44
C PHE A 545 -16.35 -8.08 -2.48
N SER A 546 -17.31 -8.91 -2.10
CA SER A 546 -17.16 -9.91 -1.02
C SER A 546 -16.01 -10.91 -1.17
N ALA A 547 -15.41 -11.04 -2.36
CA ALA A 547 -14.20 -11.81 -2.59
C ALA A 547 -13.36 -11.19 -3.74
N PRO A 548 -12.01 -11.31 -3.72
CA PRO A 548 -11.13 -10.76 -4.74
C PRO A 548 -11.10 -11.63 -6.01
N VAL A 549 -12.22 -11.63 -6.75
CA VAL A 549 -12.44 -12.46 -7.94
C VAL A 549 -12.85 -11.63 -9.16
N LYS A 550 -12.62 -12.18 -10.36
CA LYS A 550 -13.20 -11.67 -11.61
C LYS A 550 -14.57 -12.34 -11.81
N LEU A 551 -15.66 -11.61 -11.54
CA LEU A 551 -17.03 -12.12 -11.73
C LEU A 551 -17.54 -11.81 -13.14
N THR A 552 -18.18 -12.80 -13.78
CA THR A 552 -18.84 -12.65 -15.08
C THR A 552 -20.29 -13.11 -15.00
N CYS A 553 -21.20 -12.32 -15.57
CA CYS A 553 -22.62 -12.61 -15.70
C CYS A 553 -23.13 -11.93 -16.98
N ASP A 554 -24.17 -12.47 -17.60
CA ASP A 554 -24.74 -12.01 -18.86
C ASP A 554 -25.67 -10.78 -18.71
N PHE A 555 -25.24 -9.80 -17.91
CA PHE A 555 -25.98 -8.55 -17.77
C PHE A 555 -26.11 -7.83 -19.11
N SER A 556 -27.31 -7.34 -19.42
CA SER A 556 -27.54 -6.36 -20.48
C SER A 556 -27.07 -4.96 -20.07
N ASP A 557 -26.84 -4.07 -21.05
CA ASP A 557 -26.49 -2.67 -20.77
C ASP A 557 -27.61 -1.95 -19.97
N ASP A 558 -28.88 -2.33 -20.19
CA ASP A 558 -30.03 -1.78 -19.46
C ASP A 558 -30.08 -2.26 -17.99
N GLU A 559 -29.71 -3.51 -17.71
CA GLU A 559 -29.62 -4.02 -16.34
C GLU A 559 -28.47 -3.36 -15.57
N LEU A 560 -27.32 -3.15 -16.20
CA LEU A 560 -26.21 -2.42 -15.59
C LEU A 560 -26.59 -0.96 -15.31
N ALA A 561 -27.29 -0.31 -16.25
CA ALA A 561 -27.81 1.04 -16.05
C ALA A 561 -28.88 1.09 -14.94
N PHE A 562 -29.72 0.06 -14.84
CA PHE A 562 -30.70 -0.10 -13.77
C PHE A 562 -30.01 -0.23 -12.41
N LEU A 563 -29.04 -1.15 -12.26
CA LEU A 563 -28.28 -1.34 -11.03
C LEU A 563 -27.51 -0.06 -10.64
N ALA A 564 -26.86 0.61 -11.59
CA ALA A 564 -26.18 1.88 -11.36
C ALA A 564 -27.11 3.00 -10.87
N GLY A 565 -28.38 2.94 -11.24
CA GLY A 565 -29.41 3.89 -10.83
C GLY A 565 -30.15 3.51 -9.54
N HIS A 566 -30.16 2.24 -9.13
CA HIS A 566 -31.14 1.73 -8.16
C HIS A 566 -30.61 0.78 -7.08
N ASP A 567 -29.43 0.17 -7.23
CA ASP A 567 -28.98 -0.80 -6.23
C ASP A 567 -28.81 -0.15 -4.85
N SER A 568 -29.26 -0.90 -3.84
CA SER A 568 -29.14 -0.51 -2.43
C SER A 568 -27.74 -0.73 -1.88
N ASP A 569 -26.95 -1.62 -2.49
CA ASP A 569 -25.53 -1.74 -2.20
C ASP A 569 -24.75 -0.66 -2.95
N ALA A 570 -24.16 0.29 -2.21
CA ALA A 570 -23.47 1.42 -2.80
C ALA A 570 -22.28 0.98 -3.67
N PHE A 571 -21.56 -0.07 -3.28
CA PHE A 571 -20.45 -0.59 -4.06
C PHE A 571 -20.94 -1.19 -5.38
N THR A 572 -21.95 -2.08 -5.39
CA THR A 572 -22.51 -2.66 -6.61
C THR A 572 -23.17 -1.62 -7.50
N ARG A 573 -23.80 -0.58 -6.91
CA ARG A 573 -24.32 0.57 -7.65
C ARG A 573 -23.19 1.27 -8.43
N TRP A 574 -22.07 1.56 -7.77
CA TRP A 574 -20.89 2.11 -8.45
C TRP A 574 -20.33 1.14 -9.49
N ASP A 575 -20.13 -0.13 -9.13
CA ASP A 575 -19.48 -1.13 -9.98
C ASP A 575 -20.27 -1.39 -11.26
N SER A 576 -21.60 -1.44 -11.19
CA SER A 576 -22.46 -1.59 -12.37
C SER A 576 -22.29 -0.43 -13.36
N GLY A 577 -22.12 0.80 -12.85
CA GLY A 577 -21.77 1.96 -13.67
C GLY A 577 -20.40 1.83 -14.32
N GLN A 578 -19.40 1.32 -13.59
CA GLN A 578 -18.06 1.07 -14.11
C GLN A 578 -18.04 -0.03 -15.19
N GLN A 579 -18.78 -1.12 -14.98
CA GLN A 579 -18.91 -2.20 -15.96
C GLN A 579 -19.56 -1.69 -17.26
N LEU A 580 -20.62 -0.87 -17.15
CA LEU A 580 -21.25 -0.25 -18.32
C LEU A 580 -20.27 0.68 -19.05
N ALA A 581 -19.59 1.56 -18.31
CA ALA A 581 -18.59 2.47 -18.89
C ALA A 581 -17.43 1.72 -19.56
N LEU A 582 -16.95 0.64 -18.94
CA LEU A 582 -15.90 -0.22 -19.48
C LEU A 582 -16.32 -0.89 -20.79
N ARG A 583 -17.55 -1.42 -20.87
CA ARG A 583 -18.10 -1.98 -22.14
C ARG A 583 -18.17 -0.94 -23.24
N VAL A 584 -18.54 0.29 -22.90
CA VAL A 584 -18.52 1.41 -23.86
C VAL A 584 -17.09 1.71 -24.33
N LEU A 585 -16.15 1.84 -23.41
CA LEU A 585 -14.75 2.13 -23.72
C LEU A 585 -14.13 1.04 -24.60
N LEU A 586 -14.34 -0.24 -24.28
CA LEU A 586 -13.80 -1.35 -25.08
C LEU A 586 -14.36 -1.37 -26.50
N ARG A 587 -15.66 -1.06 -26.69
CA ARG A 587 -16.25 -0.88 -28.04
C ARG A 587 -15.58 0.29 -28.78
N MET A 588 -15.40 1.43 -28.11
CA MET A 588 -14.74 2.59 -28.71
C MET A 588 -13.27 2.34 -29.05
N VAL A 589 -12.54 1.57 -28.23
CA VAL A 589 -11.17 1.14 -28.54
C VAL A 589 -11.13 0.35 -29.83
N ASP A 590 -12.08 -0.57 -30.03
CA ASP A 590 -12.19 -1.32 -31.29
C ASP A 590 -12.55 -0.41 -32.47
N ASP A 591 -13.43 0.59 -32.27
CA ASP A 591 -13.74 1.59 -33.28
C ASP A 591 -12.49 2.38 -33.70
N PHE A 592 -11.70 2.88 -32.75
CA PHE A 592 -10.45 3.60 -33.05
C PHE A 592 -9.44 2.72 -33.79
N ARG A 593 -9.28 1.46 -33.38
CA ARG A 593 -8.40 0.48 -34.07
C ARG A 593 -8.80 0.24 -35.51
N GLN A 594 -10.11 0.22 -35.77
CA GLN A 594 -10.66 -0.03 -37.11
C GLN A 594 -10.98 1.26 -37.87
N ALA A 595 -10.52 2.42 -37.37
CA ALA A 595 -10.79 3.74 -37.93
C ALA A 595 -12.29 4.04 -38.17
N ARG A 596 -13.16 3.50 -37.32
CA ARG A 596 -14.60 3.79 -37.29
C ARG A 596 -14.89 4.98 -36.38
N THR A 597 -16.02 5.64 -36.61
CA THR A 597 -16.49 6.72 -35.74
C THR A 597 -17.11 6.13 -34.47
N PRO A 598 -16.58 6.41 -33.27
CA PRO A 598 -17.11 5.85 -32.04
C PRO A 598 -18.48 6.43 -31.69
N GLN A 599 -19.35 5.59 -31.11
CA GLN A 599 -20.66 6.03 -30.59
C GLN A 599 -20.76 5.76 -29.08
N ALA A 600 -21.18 6.78 -28.33
CA ALA A 600 -21.45 6.65 -26.90
C ALA A 600 -22.94 6.29 -26.69
N PRO A 601 -23.26 5.20 -25.98
CA PRO A 601 -24.66 4.84 -25.73
C PRO A 601 -25.37 5.82 -24.79
N GLY A 602 -26.61 6.16 -25.11
CA GLY A 602 -27.45 7.04 -24.28
C GLY A 602 -27.75 6.50 -22.88
N ALA A 603 -27.68 5.18 -22.67
CA ALA A 603 -27.90 4.55 -21.37
C ALA A 603 -26.90 5.02 -20.30
N LEU A 604 -25.61 5.14 -20.64
CA LEU A 604 -24.57 5.61 -19.73
C LEU A 604 -24.80 7.08 -19.34
N SER A 605 -25.06 7.95 -20.32
CA SER A 605 -25.38 9.36 -20.08
C SER A 605 -26.65 9.51 -19.21
N ALA A 606 -27.68 8.70 -19.45
CA ALA A 606 -28.91 8.72 -18.65
C ALA A 606 -28.66 8.27 -17.20
N ALA A 607 -27.86 7.23 -16.99
CA ALA A 607 -27.48 6.76 -15.66
C ALA A 607 -26.69 7.83 -14.88
N LEU A 608 -25.69 8.45 -15.50
CA LEU A 608 -24.90 9.52 -14.88
C LEU A 608 -25.75 10.76 -14.58
N ARG A 609 -26.66 11.15 -15.49
CA ARG A 609 -27.60 12.25 -15.26
C ARG A 609 -28.50 11.99 -14.04
N ARG A 610 -29.01 10.76 -13.91
CA ARG A 610 -29.80 10.37 -12.75
C ARG A 610 -28.99 10.46 -11.46
N THR A 611 -27.77 9.93 -11.45
CA THR A 611 -26.88 9.99 -10.29
C THR A 611 -26.54 11.43 -9.88
N LEU A 612 -26.26 12.31 -10.84
CA LEU A 612 -26.03 13.74 -10.58
C LEU A 612 -27.26 14.42 -9.96
N GLY A 613 -28.45 14.15 -10.52
CA GLY A 613 -29.72 14.73 -10.08
C GLY A 613 -30.32 14.13 -8.80
N ASP A 614 -29.83 13.00 -8.31
CA ASP A 614 -30.35 12.32 -7.11
C ASP A 614 -29.97 13.08 -5.83
N THR A 615 -30.93 13.71 -5.17
CA THR A 615 -30.70 14.52 -3.96
C THR A 615 -30.45 13.68 -2.69
N HIS A 616 -30.65 12.37 -2.74
CA HIS A 616 -30.40 11.47 -1.61
C HIS A 616 -28.98 10.91 -1.60
N LEU A 617 -28.26 11.01 -2.72
CA LEU A 617 -26.86 10.60 -2.82
C LEU A 617 -25.92 11.68 -2.29
N GLU A 618 -24.96 11.25 -1.48
CA GLU A 618 -23.87 12.08 -1.02
C GLU A 618 -22.97 12.53 -2.19
N ALA A 619 -22.41 13.74 -2.07
CA ALA A 619 -21.54 14.31 -3.10
C ALA A 619 -20.30 13.44 -3.37
N ALA A 620 -19.73 12.80 -2.34
CA ALA A 620 -18.59 11.90 -2.48
C ALA A 620 -18.91 10.70 -3.41
N PHE A 621 -20.09 10.10 -3.25
CA PHE A 621 -20.53 8.99 -4.11
C PHE A 621 -20.73 9.45 -5.55
N LYS A 622 -21.39 10.59 -5.75
CA LYS A 622 -21.56 11.18 -7.09
C LYS A 622 -20.20 11.42 -7.77
N ALA A 623 -19.22 11.94 -7.03
CA ALA A 623 -17.87 12.14 -7.55
C ALA A 623 -17.22 10.82 -8.00
N GLN A 624 -17.37 9.74 -7.24
CA GLN A 624 -16.86 8.41 -7.62
C GLN A 624 -17.59 7.80 -8.82
N ALA A 625 -18.91 8.00 -8.93
CA ALA A 625 -19.70 7.52 -10.06
C ALA A 625 -19.35 8.25 -11.37
N LEU A 626 -18.94 9.52 -11.30
CA LEU A 626 -18.46 10.29 -12.45
C LEU A 626 -17.07 9.88 -12.93
N GLN A 627 -16.27 9.20 -12.11
CA GLN A 627 -14.94 8.75 -12.50
C GLN A 627 -15.06 7.56 -13.45
N LEU A 628 -14.70 7.75 -14.71
CA LEU A 628 -14.60 6.67 -15.68
C LEU A 628 -13.46 5.71 -15.34
N PRO A 629 -13.54 4.44 -15.81
CA PRO A 629 -12.41 3.51 -15.80
C PRO A 629 -11.09 4.19 -16.20
N SER A 630 -10.02 3.90 -15.43
CA SER A 630 -8.68 4.39 -15.76
C SER A 630 -8.16 3.69 -17.01
N GLU A 631 -7.20 4.30 -17.70
CA GLU A 631 -6.57 3.69 -18.89
C GLU A 631 -5.91 2.35 -18.55
N ALA A 632 -5.27 2.26 -17.37
CA ALA A 632 -4.72 1.01 -16.85
C ALA A 632 -5.80 -0.08 -16.67
N TYR A 633 -6.97 0.28 -16.13
CA TYR A 633 -8.05 -0.70 -15.94
C TYR A 633 -8.65 -1.17 -17.27
N VAL A 634 -8.82 -0.27 -18.25
CA VAL A 634 -9.28 -0.63 -19.60
C VAL A 634 -8.25 -1.55 -20.27
N ALA A 635 -6.97 -1.22 -20.19
CA ALA A 635 -5.87 -2.03 -20.70
C ALA A 635 -5.85 -3.44 -20.08
N GLU A 636 -6.12 -3.56 -18.78
CA GLU A 636 -6.19 -4.84 -18.07
C GLU A 636 -7.26 -5.78 -18.64
N GLN A 637 -8.32 -5.26 -19.26
CA GLN A 637 -9.37 -6.09 -19.89
C GLN A 637 -9.04 -6.53 -21.32
N MET A 638 -7.89 -6.10 -21.86
CA MET A 638 -7.51 -6.37 -23.25
C MET A 638 -6.52 -7.53 -23.34
N ALA A 639 -6.71 -8.40 -24.33
CA ALA A 639 -5.73 -9.46 -24.63
C ALA A 639 -4.40 -8.87 -25.16
N VAL A 640 -4.51 -7.91 -26.09
CA VAL A 640 -3.38 -7.11 -26.60
C VAL A 640 -3.70 -5.65 -26.31
N ILE A 641 -2.86 -4.99 -25.53
CA ILE A 641 -2.99 -3.61 -25.08
C ILE A 641 -2.58 -2.66 -26.21
N ASP A 642 -3.44 -1.68 -26.49
CA ASP A 642 -3.14 -0.57 -27.38
C ASP A 642 -3.31 0.74 -26.58
N PRO A 643 -2.22 1.30 -26.04
CA PRO A 643 -2.30 2.45 -25.14
C PRO A 643 -2.84 3.70 -25.83
N LEU A 644 -2.60 3.86 -27.15
CA LEU A 644 -3.08 5.00 -27.91
C LEU A 644 -4.59 4.91 -28.14
N ALA A 645 -5.10 3.75 -28.58
CA ALA A 645 -6.52 3.56 -28.78
C ALA A 645 -7.32 3.67 -27.47
N VAL A 646 -6.76 3.18 -26.35
CA VAL A 646 -7.34 3.35 -25.00
C VAL A 646 -7.44 4.83 -24.62
N HIS A 647 -6.36 5.59 -24.80
CA HIS A 647 -6.34 7.01 -24.52
C HIS A 647 -7.37 7.77 -25.36
N GLN A 648 -7.40 7.51 -26.68
CA GLN A 648 -8.35 8.13 -27.62
C GLN A 648 -9.81 7.81 -27.27
N ALA A 649 -10.11 6.55 -26.95
CA ALA A 649 -11.44 6.12 -26.52
C ALA A 649 -11.89 6.84 -25.25
N ARG A 650 -11.00 6.94 -24.26
CA ARG A 650 -11.29 7.59 -22.99
C ARG A 650 -11.49 9.08 -23.13
N ASP A 651 -10.61 9.78 -23.85
CA ASP A 651 -10.75 11.22 -24.10
C ASP A 651 -12.01 11.53 -24.92
N TYR A 652 -12.33 10.72 -25.92
CA TYR A 652 -13.58 10.85 -26.69
C TYR A 652 -14.82 10.71 -25.81
N LEU A 653 -14.88 9.69 -24.94
CA LEU A 653 -16.00 9.48 -24.04
C LEU A 653 -16.14 10.63 -23.03
N LEU A 654 -15.04 11.13 -22.47
CA LEU A 654 -15.05 12.29 -21.58
C LEU A 654 -15.64 13.53 -22.27
N ARG A 655 -15.20 13.85 -23.49
CA ARG A 655 -15.74 14.98 -24.27
C ARG A 655 -17.21 14.79 -24.61
N HIS A 656 -17.62 13.58 -24.96
CA HIS A 656 -19.02 13.28 -25.25
C HIS A 656 -19.91 13.49 -24.01
N LEU A 657 -19.53 12.92 -22.87
CA LEU A 657 -20.27 13.08 -21.61
C LEU A 657 -20.29 14.54 -21.15
N ALA A 658 -19.19 15.27 -21.31
CA ALA A 658 -19.14 16.71 -21.01
C ALA A 658 -20.17 17.50 -21.83
N LYS A 659 -20.36 17.16 -23.11
CA LYS A 659 -21.35 17.81 -23.98
C LYS A 659 -22.79 17.44 -23.57
N GLU A 660 -23.06 16.15 -23.40
CA GLU A 660 -24.40 15.64 -23.08
C GLU A 660 -24.89 16.03 -21.68
N LEU A 661 -23.98 16.14 -20.71
CA LEU A 661 -24.28 16.43 -19.31
C LEU A 661 -23.92 17.87 -18.93
N ARG A 662 -23.69 18.76 -19.90
CA ARG A 662 -23.20 20.13 -19.66
C ARG A 662 -23.98 20.87 -18.56
N THR A 663 -25.31 20.86 -18.66
CA THR A 663 -26.19 21.53 -17.68
C THR A 663 -26.07 20.89 -16.29
N ASP A 664 -26.05 19.56 -16.23
CA ASP A 664 -25.96 18.79 -14.99
C ASP A 664 -24.61 19.02 -14.29
N LEU A 665 -23.52 19.01 -15.07
CA LEU A 665 -22.15 19.25 -14.61
C LEU A 665 -21.96 20.69 -14.12
N LEU A 666 -22.52 21.67 -14.83
CA LEU A 666 -22.48 23.07 -14.41
C LEU A 666 -23.24 23.27 -13.08
N ALA A 667 -24.42 22.67 -12.94
CA ALA A 667 -25.16 22.70 -11.67
C ALA A 667 -24.38 21.99 -10.55
N GLY A 668 -23.77 20.83 -10.84
CA GLY A 668 -22.91 20.10 -9.91
C GLY A 668 -21.72 20.94 -9.41
N TRP A 669 -21.06 21.68 -10.30
CA TRP A 669 -20.00 22.61 -9.94
C TRP A 669 -20.53 23.80 -9.12
N GLN A 670 -21.57 24.49 -9.60
CA GLN A 670 -22.11 25.70 -8.98
C GLN A 670 -22.65 25.45 -7.55
N ASN A 671 -23.38 24.36 -7.37
CA ASN A 671 -24.02 24.03 -6.09
C ASN A 671 -23.02 23.62 -5.00
N HIS A 672 -21.78 23.29 -5.36
CA HIS A 672 -20.74 22.83 -4.44
C HIS A 672 -19.54 23.78 -4.38
N MET A 673 -19.67 25.00 -4.91
CA MET A 673 -18.71 26.06 -4.66
C MET A 673 -18.78 26.48 -3.18
N ASP A 674 -17.69 26.30 -2.44
CA ASP A 674 -17.61 26.73 -1.05
C ASP A 674 -16.76 28.01 -0.94
N ALA A 675 -17.31 29.03 -0.28
CA ALA A 675 -16.65 30.30 0.01
C ALA A 675 -16.13 30.40 1.46
N GLY A 676 -16.39 29.37 2.28
CA GLY A 676 -15.95 29.29 3.67
C GLY A 676 -14.48 28.85 3.83
N PRO A 677 -14.00 28.80 5.09
CA PRO A 677 -12.68 28.25 5.40
C PRO A 677 -12.59 26.76 5.05
N TYR A 678 -11.36 26.27 4.83
CA TYR A 678 -11.12 24.86 4.56
C TYR A 678 -11.42 23.99 5.78
N HIS A 679 -12.12 22.88 5.56
CA HIS A 679 -12.39 21.85 6.56
C HIS A 679 -12.11 20.46 5.97
N PHE A 680 -11.38 19.64 6.72
CA PHE A 680 -11.18 18.21 6.44
C PHE A 680 -12.25 17.40 7.17
N GLU A 681 -13.45 17.37 6.59
CA GLU A 681 -14.60 16.58 7.07
C GLU A 681 -15.21 15.83 5.88
N PRO A 682 -15.75 14.61 6.05
CA PRO A 682 -16.18 13.75 4.94
C PRO A 682 -17.15 14.44 3.97
N GLU A 683 -18.13 15.20 4.49
CA GLU A 683 -19.07 15.93 3.66
C GLU A 683 -18.37 17.00 2.82
N ALA A 684 -17.51 17.82 3.43
CA ALA A 684 -16.77 18.89 2.75
C ALA A 684 -15.80 18.34 1.69
N VAL A 685 -15.11 17.23 1.99
CA VAL A 685 -14.29 16.49 1.02
C VAL A 685 -15.16 16.05 -0.15
N GLY A 686 -16.30 15.40 0.11
CA GLY A 686 -17.23 14.96 -0.93
C GLY A 686 -17.72 16.09 -1.84
N ARG A 687 -18.08 17.26 -1.27
CA ARG A 687 -18.49 18.43 -2.05
C ARG A 687 -17.35 18.94 -2.94
N ARG A 688 -16.12 19.05 -2.42
CA ARG A 688 -14.93 19.45 -3.20
C ARG A 688 -14.62 18.44 -4.31
N SER A 689 -14.65 17.14 -4.02
CA SER A 689 -14.44 16.08 -5.02
C SER A 689 -15.43 16.18 -6.17
N LEU A 690 -16.73 16.36 -5.87
CA LEU A 690 -17.76 16.49 -6.90
C LEU A 690 -17.57 17.76 -7.73
N LYS A 691 -17.35 18.91 -7.08
CA LYS A 691 -17.07 20.19 -7.74
C LYS A 691 -15.89 20.06 -8.72
N ASN A 692 -14.77 19.49 -8.26
CA ASN A 692 -13.55 19.35 -9.04
C ASN A 692 -13.68 18.31 -10.17
N ALA A 693 -14.46 17.24 -9.97
CA ALA A 693 -14.80 16.30 -11.02
C ALA A 693 -15.66 16.97 -12.11
N CYS A 694 -16.69 17.73 -11.74
CA CYS A 694 -17.53 18.47 -12.68
C CYS A 694 -16.70 19.48 -13.51
N LEU A 695 -15.83 20.26 -12.86
CA LEU A 695 -14.94 21.20 -13.56
C LEU A 695 -14.03 20.48 -14.56
N GLY A 696 -13.49 19.30 -14.21
CA GLY A 696 -12.65 18.51 -15.10
C GLY A 696 -13.33 17.97 -16.34
N TYR A 697 -14.65 17.74 -16.31
CA TYR A 697 -15.43 17.46 -17.52
C TYR A 697 -15.65 18.74 -18.33
N LEU A 698 -16.01 19.85 -17.68
CA LEU A 698 -16.31 21.11 -18.36
C LEU A 698 -15.10 21.65 -19.15
N THR A 699 -13.87 21.48 -18.65
CA THR A 699 -12.65 21.86 -19.38
C THR A 699 -12.42 21.08 -20.68
N ARG A 700 -13.10 19.94 -20.88
CA ARG A 700 -13.05 19.14 -22.12
C ARG A 700 -13.94 19.70 -23.25
N LEU A 701 -14.70 20.77 -22.97
CA LEU A 701 -15.54 21.43 -23.97
C LEU A 701 -14.77 22.39 -24.88
N ASP A 702 -13.47 22.59 -24.64
CA ASP A 702 -12.58 23.46 -25.43
C ASP A 702 -13.09 24.93 -25.49
N GLU A 703 -13.73 25.39 -24.41
CA GLU A 703 -14.25 26.76 -24.28
C GLU A 703 -13.42 27.55 -23.25
N GLN A 704 -12.98 28.75 -23.62
CA GLN A 704 -12.11 29.61 -22.79
C GLN A 704 -12.67 29.86 -21.39
N VAL A 705 -13.99 29.98 -21.24
CA VAL A 705 -14.63 30.24 -19.93
C VAL A 705 -14.24 29.18 -18.89
N TYR A 706 -14.08 27.92 -19.26
CA TYR A 706 -13.71 26.85 -18.31
C TYR A 706 -12.21 26.84 -18.01
N VAL A 707 -11.37 27.27 -18.96
CA VAL A 707 -9.94 27.55 -18.71
C VAL A 707 -9.81 28.67 -17.69
N ASP A 708 -10.54 29.76 -17.87
CA ASP A 708 -10.56 30.90 -16.95
C ASP A 708 -11.03 30.51 -15.55
N LEU A 709 -12.01 29.61 -15.43
CA LEU A 709 -12.44 29.05 -14.14
C LEU A 709 -11.34 28.25 -13.44
N CYS A 710 -10.59 27.43 -14.18
CA CYS A 710 -9.44 26.71 -13.61
C CYS A 710 -8.34 27.68 -13.17
N VAL A 711 -7.99 28.66 -14.00
CA VAL A 711 -7.02 29.70 -13.64
C VAL A 711 -7.47 30.44 -12.38
N ASN A 712 -8.74 30.84 -12.30
CA ASN A 712 -9.28 31.51 -11.14
C ASN A 712 -9.23 30.63 -9.88
N GLN A 713 -9.61 29.35 -9.97
CA GLN A 713 -9.53 28.41 -8.86
C GLN A 713 -8.08 28.20 -8.36
N ALA A 714 -7.12 28.07 -9.28
CA ALA A 714 -5.70 27.94 -8.94
C ALA A 714 -5.15 29.20 -8.25
N GLN A 715 -5.49 30.40 -8.76
CA GLN A 715 -5.02 31.68 -8.23
C GLN A 715 -5.67 32.07 -6.90
N GLN A 716 -6.94 31.72 -6.69
CA GLN A 716 -7.62 31.95 -5.41
C GLN A 716 -6.88 31.27 -4.25
N GLY A 717 -6.24 30.12 -4.51
CA GLY A 717 -5.31 29.52 -3.56
C GLY A 717 -5.92 29.14 -2.20
N ARG A 718 -7.22 28.86 -2.13
CA ARG A 718 -7.94 28.64 -0.86
C ARG A 718 -7.48 27.39 -0.12
N ASN A 719 -7.20 26.32 -0.86
CA ASN A 719 -6.67 25.06 -0.35
C ASN A 719 -5.94 24.31 -1.49
N MET A 720 -5.02 23.42 -1.14
CA MET A 720 -4.20 22.71 -2.12
C MET A 720 -5.01 21.72 -2.97
N THR A 721 -6.11 21.15 -2.45
CA THR A 721 -7.00 20.25 -3.23
C THR A 721 -7.55 20.94 -4.47
N ASP A 722 -8.11 22.13 -4.31
CA ASP A 722 -8.70 22.90 -5.41
C ASP A 722 -7.64 23.44 -6.36
N VAL A 723 -6.50 23.87 -5.83
CA VAL A 723 -5.37 24.35 -6.63
C VAL A 723 -4.85 23.23 -7.53
N LEU A 724 -4.58 22.04 -6.98
CA LEU A 724 -4.07 20.93 -7.78
C LEU A 724 -5.11 20.34 -8.70
N ALA A 725 -6.39 20.32 -8.33
CA ALA A 725 -7.44 19.93 -9.26
C ALA A 725 -7.44 20.85 -10.49
N ALA A 726 -7.40 22.16 -10.28
CA ALA A 726 -7.36 23.13 -11.37
C ALA A 726 -6.10 22.99 -12.24
N LEU A 727 -4.92 22.87 -11.61
CA LEU A 727 -3.66 22.67 -12.32
C LEU A 727 -3.60 21.33 -13.07
N SER A 728 -4.19 20.26 -12.51
CA SER A 728 -4.28 18.97 -13.18
C SER A 728 -5.10 19.01 -14.46
N HIS A 729 -6.15 19.83 -14.49
CA HIS A 729 -6.96 20.05 -15.70
C HIS A 729 -6.22 20.92 -16.71
N LEU A 730 -5.60 22.01 -16.25
CA LEU A 730 -4.80 22.90 -17.11
C LEU A 730 -3.59 22.18 -17.71
N ALA A 731 -2.92 21.31 -16.96
CA ALA A 731 -1.75 20.57 -17.42
C ALA A 731 -2.03 19.65 -18.62
N GLN A 732 -3.29 19.30 -18.88
CA GLN A 732 -3.71 18.52 -20.05
C GLN A 732 -3.87 19.37 -21.32
N LEU A 733 -3.97 20.69 -21.16
CA LEU A 733 -4.26 21.63 -22.24
C LEU A 733 -2.98 22.24 -22.80
N ASP A 734 -2.88 22.30 -24.12
CA ASP A 734 -1.81 23.01 -24.81
C ASP A 734 -2.19 24.48 -25.00
N CYS A 735 -2.08 25.27 -23.93
CA CYS A 735 -2.41 26.69 -23.90
C CYS A 735 -1.42 27.50 -23.03
N PRO A 736 -1.22 28.80 -23.32
CA PRO A 736 -0.31 29.65 -22.55
C PRO A 736 -0.63 29.73 -21.06
N GLU A 737 -1.92 29.66 -20.69
CA GLU A 737 -2.38 29.70 -19.31
C GLU A 737 -1.88 28.50 -18.52
N SER A 738 -1.80 27.32 -19.14
CA SER A 738 -1.27 26.10 -18.51
C SER A 738 0.18 26.29 -18.08
N ASP A 739 1.04 26.70 -19.02
CA ASP A 739 2.46 26.89 -18.74
C ASP A 739 2.70 28.03 -17.74
N ALA A 740 1.94 29.12 -17.83
CA ALA A 740 2.01 30.23 -16.88
C ALA A 740 1.60 29.82 -15.45
N GLN A 741 0.52 29.03 -15.29
CA GLN A 741 0.08 28.58 -13.97
C GLN A 741 1.02 27.53 -13.36
N LEU A 742 1.61 26.63 -14.17
CA LEU A 742 2.63 25.69 -13.70
C LEU A 742 3.90 26.40 -13.23
N ALA A 743 4.35 27.43 -13.95
CA ALA A 743 5.49 28.24 -13.55
C ALA A 743 5.21 29.01 -12.25
N ALA A 744 4.06 29.70 -12.18
CA ALA A 744 3.67 30.45 -10.98
C ALA A 744 3.52 29.55 -9.74
N PHE A 745 3.03 28.32 -9.91
CA PHE A 745 2.96 27.35 -8.83
C PHE A 745 4.36 26.96 -8.32
N TYR A 746 5.30 26.68 -9.23
CA TYR A 746 6.68 26.38 -8.85
C TYR A 746 7.35 27.56 -8.14
N ASP A 747 7.25 28.78 -8.69
CA ASP A 747 7.87 29.98 -8.11
C ASP A 747 7.41 30.21 -6.66
N LYS A 748 6.13 29.97 -6.39
CA LYS A 748 5.53 30.08 -5.05
C LYS A 748 6.02 28.98 -4.10
N TRP A 749 6.15 27.75 -4.59
CA TRP A 749 6.30 26.56 -3.75
C TRP A 749 7.67 25.88 -3.80
N GLN A 750 8.64 26.41 -4.54
CA GLN A 750 9.98 25.81 -4.69
C GLN A 750 10.71 25.52 -3.36
N ALA A 751 10.36 26.21 -2.28
CA ALA A 751 10.91 25.98 -0.94
C ALA A 751 10.17 24.89 -0.13
N GLN A 752 9.11 24.29 -0.68
CA GLN A 752 8.29 23.25 -0.05
C GLN A 752 8.46 21.93 -0.84
N PRO A 753 9.39 21.05 -0.45
CA PRO A 753 9.75 19.87 -1.24
C PRO A 753 8.53 19.01 -1.62
N LEU A 754 7.69 18.64 -0.65
CA LEU A 754 6.52 17.78 -0.90
C LEU A 754 5.50 18.42 -1.87
N VAL A 755 5.43 19.75 -1.94
CA VAL A 755 4.56 20.46 -2.89
C VAL A 755 5.19 20.46 -4.29
N VAL A 756 6.51 20.56 -4.38
CA VAL A 756 7.25 20.42 -5.65
C VAL A 756 7.12 19.01 -6.24
N ASP A 757 6.98 17.96 -5.43
CA ASP A 757 6.69 16.61 -5.95
C ASP A 757 5.36 16.57 -6.70
N LYS A 758 4.33 17.24 -6.18
CA LYS A 758 3.02 17.34 -6.83
C LYS A 758 3.15 18.05 -8.19
N TRP A 759 4.00 19.07 -8.27
CA TRP A 759 4.31 19.78 -9.52
C TRP A 759 5.04 18.90 -10.55
N PHE A 760 5.99 18.06 -10.13
CA PHE A 760 6.60 17.06 -11.02
C PHE A 760 5.56 16.07 -11.54
N THR A 761 4.70 15.55 -10.66
CA THR A 761 3.67 14.56 -11.02
C THR A 761 2.65 15.12 -12.01
N LEU A 762 2.20 16.37 -11.83
CA LEU A 762 1.29 17.04 -12.75
C LEU A 762 1.83 17.08 -14.19
N GLN A 763 3.14 17.35 -14.33
CA GLN A 763 3.79 17.42 -15.63
C GLN A 763 4.07 16.03 -16.20
N ALA A 764 4.52 15.09 -15.37
CA ALA A 764 4.83 13.72 -15.78
C ALA A 764 3.61 12.93 -16.26
N THR A 765 2.41 13.30 -15.79
CA THR A 765 1.13 12.62 -16.10
C THR A 765 0.26 13.40 -17.10
N SER A 766 0.82 14.42 -17.77
CA SER A 766 0.10 15.16 -18.81
C SER A 766 -0.09 14.32 -20.09
N SER A 767 -1.23 14.50 -20.74
CA SER A 767 -1.50 13.95 -22.08
C SER A 767 -0.93 14.80 -23.22
N ARG A 768 -0.33 15.97 -22.95
CA ARG A 768 0.24 16.85 -24.00
C ARG A 768 1.34 16.15 -24.79
N ALA A 769 1.45 16.46 -26.08
CA ALA A 769 2.40 15.81 -26.99
C ALA A 769 3.88 16.03 -26.62
N ASP A 770 4.20 17.11 -25.91
CA ASP A 770 5.57 17.47 -25.48
C ASP A 770 5.97 16.84 -24.13
N THR A 771 5.11 16.04 -23.50
CA THR A 771 5.31 15.53 -22.14
C THR A 771 6.63 14.76 -21.96
N ALA A 772 6.99 13.86 -22.88
CA ALA A 772 8.24 13.11 -22.78
C ALA A 772 9.50 14.00 -22.83
N THR A 773 9.46 15.05 -23.65
CA THR A 773 10.52 16.07 -23.72
C THR A 773 10.59 16.85 -22.42
N ARG A 774 9.43 17.25 -21.87
CA ARG A 774 9.33 17.98 -20.60
C ARG A 774 9.88 17.18 -19.43
N VAL A 775 9.53 15.90 -19.31
CA VAL A 775 10.10 14.99 -18.29
C VAL A 775 11.62 14.93 -18.41
N SER A 776 12.15 14.83 -19.63
CA SER A 776 13.60 14.79 -19.86
C SER A 776 14.31 16.08 -19.42
N GLN A 777 13.66 17.25 -19.58
CA GLN A 777 14.17 18.54 -19.08
C GLN A 777 14.09 18.63 -17.56
N LEU A 778 13.01 18.12 -16.95
CA LEU A 778 12.79 18.12 -15.50
C LEU A 778 13.82 17.26 -14.74
N LEU A 779 14.41 16.26 -15.38
CA LEU A 779 15.54 15.50 -14.81
C LEU A 779 16.80 16.34 -14.57
N GLN A 780 16.93 17.47 -15.27
CA GLN A 780 18.03 18.43 -15.09
C GLN A 780 17.65 19.63 -14.21
N HIS A 781 16.41 19.66 -13.72
CA HIS A 781 15.90 20.77 -12.94
C HIS A 781 16.58 20.81 -11.56
N PRO A 782 16.93 22.00 -11.02
CA PRO A 782 17.67 22.11 -9.75
C PRO A 782 16.94 21.52 -8.53
N ALA A 783 15.61 21.44 -8.57
CA ALA A 783 14.81 20.80 -7.53
C ALA A 783 14.72 19.25 -7.65
N PHE A 784 15.29 18.65 -8.70
CA PHE A 784 15.29 17.20 -8.90
C PHE A 784 16.63 16.59 -8.50
N THR A 785 16.60 15.44 -7.83
CA THR A 785 17.77 14.64 -7.50
C THR A 785 17.40 13.16 -7.51
N LEU A 786 18.29 12.31 -8.04
CA LEU A 786 18.11 10.85 -8.04
C LEU A 786 18.29 10.23 -6.65
N ARG A 787 18.91 10.96 -5.70
CA ARG A 787 19.18 10.45 -4.35
C ARG A 787 17.96 10.50 -3.43
N ASN A 788 16.94 11.30 -3.76
CA ASN A 788 15.73 11.39 -2.96
C ASN A 788 14.62 10.52 -3.58
N PRO A 789 14.12 9.48 -2.88
CA PRO A 789 13.12 8.57 -3.43
C PRO A 789 11.80 9.27 -3.80
N ASN A 790 11.39 10.32 -3.08
CA ASN A 790 10.16 11.06 -3.38
C ASN A 790 10.27 11.79 -4.74
N ARG A 791 11.42 12.40 -5.06
CA ARG A 791 11.67 13.03 -6.38
C ARG A 791 11.60 12.03 -7.52
N VAL A 792 12.27 10.89 -7.36
CA VAL A 792 12.30 9.84 -8.38
C VAL A 792 10.89 9.32 -8.65
N ARG A 793 10.09 9.06 -7.60
CA ARG A 793 8.70 8.61 -7.75
C ARG A 793 7.82 9.67 -8.41
N SER A 794 7.96 10.94 -8.01
CA SER A 794 7.10 12.03 -8.48
C SER A 794 7.33 12.41 -9.94
N LEU A 795 8.49 12.08 -10.51
CA LEU A 795 8.81 12.32 -11.93
C LEU A 795 8.90 11.03 -12.76
N LEU A 796 9.87 10.15 -12.49
CA LEU A 796 10.11 8.94 -13.28
C LEU A 796 9.03 7.89 -13.05
N GLY A 797 8.66 7.64 -11.79
CA GLY A 797 7.58 6.70 -11.44
C GLY A 797 6.23 7.17 -11.97
N ALA A 798 5.91 8.46 -11.77
CA ALA A 798 4.69 9.07 -12.28
C ALA A 798 4.60 8.99 -13.82
N PHE A 799 5.71 9.19 -14.54
CA PHE A 799 5.73 9.05 -15.99
C PHE A 799 5.56 7.60 -16.45
N SER A 800 6.30 6.65 -15.86
CA SER A 800 6.28 5.26 -16.32
C SER A 800 5.01 4.50 -15.97
N GLN A 801 4.42 4.77 -14.81
CA GLN A 801 3.23 4.06 -14.31
C GLN A 801 1.94 4.86 -14.48
N GLY A 802 2.02 6.20 -14.53
CA GLY A 802 0.87 7.09 -14.60
C GLY A 802 0.57 7.66 -15.99
N ASN A 803 1.43 7.43 -16.99
CA ASN A 803 1.28 8.02 -18.32
C ASN A 803 1.49 7.00 -19.46
N PRO A 804 0.56 6.02 -19.62
CA PRO A 804 0.76 4.92 -20.56
C PRO A 804 0.82 5.38 -22.02
N VAL A 805 0.11 6.44 -22.41
CA VAL A 805 0.13 6.96 -23.79
C VAL A 805 1.53 7.43 -24.21
N HIS A 806 2.28 8.06 -23.31
CA HIS A 806 3.63 8.58 -23.58
C HIS A 806 4.75 7.62 -23.21
N PHE A 807 4.61 6.89 -22.10
CA PHE A 807 5.60 5.87 -21.72
C PHE A 807 5.68 4.76 -22.77
N HIS A 808 4.52 4.28 -23.24
CA HIS A 808 4.42 3.30 -24.33
C HIS A 808 4.30 3.96 -25.71
N ALA A 809 4.90 5.13 -25.94
CA ALA A 809 4.98 5.70 -27.28
C ALA A 809 5.69 4.72 -28.25
N ALA A 810 5.22 4.64 -29.50
CA ALA A 810 5.74 3.67 -30.48
C ALA A 810 7.25 3.81 -30.78
N SER A 811 7.86 4.96 -30.45
CA SER A 811 9.30 5.21 -30.58
C SER A 811 10.16 4.49 -29.53
N GLY A 812 9.55 3.95 -28.46
CA GLY A 812 10.25 3.36 -27.32
C GLY A 812 11.05 4.36 -26.47
N ALA A 813 10.82 5.67 -26.64
CA ALA A 813 11.56 6.70 -25.92
C ALA A 813 11.39 6.61 -24.40
N GLY A 814 10.16 6.31 -23.94
CA GLY A 814 9.89 6.14 -22.50
C GLY A 814 10.65 4.96 -21.89
N TYR A 815 10.77 3.84 -22.63
CA TYR A 815 11.49 2.66 -22.17
C TYR A 815 12.98 2.93 -21.97
N ARG A 816 13.62 3.57 -22.96
CA ARG A 816 15.05 3.96 -22.88
C ARG A 816 15.31 4.94 -21.74
N LEU A 817 14.44 5.94 -21.59
CA LEU A 817 14.55 6.93 -20.52
C LEU A 817 14.54 6.27 -19.14
N LEU A 818 13.62 5.33 -18.91
CA LEU A 818 13.52 4.62 -17.64
C LEU A 818 14.69 3.67 -17.42
N GLY A 819 15.05 2.85 -18.43
CA GLY A 819 16.15 1.88 -18.34
C GLY A 819 17.49 2.53 -17.98
N GLU A 820 17.82 3.67 -18.59
CA GLU A 820 19.03 4.42 -18.27
C GLU A 820 19.09 4.84 -16.79
N HIS A 821 17.96 5.28 -16.23
CA HIS A 821 17.91 5.76 -14.84
C HIS A 821 17.82 4.62 -13.82
N VAL A 822 17.18 3.51 -14.16
CA VAL A 822 17.18 2.29 -13.34
C VAL A 822 18.62 1.84 -13.06
N CYS A 823 19.46 1.70 -14.09
CA CYS A 823 20.84 1.26 -13.90
C CYS A 823 21.67 2.24 -13.04
N LYS A 824 21.38 3.55 -13.11
CA LYS A 824 22.04 4.56 -12.26
C LYS A 824 21.60 4.47 -10.80
N ILE A 825 20.32 4.27 -10.56
CA ILE A 825 19.73 4.19 -9.22
C ILE A 825 20.14 2.88 -8.54
N ASP A 826 20.18 1.78 -9.27
CA ASP A 826 20.51 0.44 -8.76
C ASP A 826 21.85 0.42 -7.99
N ALA A 827 22.83 1.18 -8.47
CA ALA A 827 24.16 1.24 -7.87
C ALA A 827 24.18 1.78 -6.42
N PHE A 828 23.13 2.46 -5.96
CA PHE A 828 23.09 3.04 -4.61
C PHE A 828 21.75 2.86 -3.88
N ASN A 829 20.65 2.62 -4.57
CA ASN A 829 19.35 2.33 -3.99
C ASN A 829 18.60 1.24 -4.81
N PRO A 830 18.99 -0.03 -4.63
CA PRO A 830 18.40 -1.19 -5.33
C PRO A 830 16.88 -1.30 -5.21
N GLN A 831 16.34 -1.08 -4.01
CA GLN A 831 14.89 -1.19 -3.76
C GLN A 831 14.08 -0.20 -4.62
N LEU A 832 14.54 1.05 -4.73
CA LEU A 832 13.90 2.05 -5.58
C LEU A 832 14.00 1.68 -7.06
N ALA A 833 15.16 1.17 -7.50
CA ALA A 833 15.37 0.73 -8.88
C ALA A 833 14.46 -0.44 -9.25
N ALA A 834 14.35 -1.47 -8.39
CA ALA A 834 13.51 -2.64 -8.62
C ALA A 834 12.02 -2.27 -8.75
N ARG A 835 11.54 -1.33 -7.93
CA ARG A 835 10.19 -0.78 -8.06
C ARG A 835 9.93 -0.11 -9.40
N LEU A 836 10.92 0.60 -9.96
CA LEU A 836 10.78 1.22 -11.28
C LEU A 836 10.75 0.19 -12.42
N VAL A 837 11.51 -0.89 -12.31
CA VAL A 837 11.54 -1.99 -13.31
C VAL A 837 10.17 -2.66 -13.46
N SER A 838 9.34 -2.64 -12.43
CA SER A 838 7.97 -3.20 -12.50
C SER A 838 7.11 -2.64 -13.64
N ALA A 839 7.42 -1.44 -14.17
CA ALA A 839 6.77 -0.87 -15.34
C ALA A 839 6.90 -1.74 -16.61
N PHE A 840 7.84 -2.69 -16.63
CA PHE A 840 8.05 -3.63 -17.74
C PHE A 840 7.37 -4.99 -17.54
N ASN A 841 6.76 -5.28 -16.37
CA ASN A 841 6.24 -6.61 -16.02
C ASN A 841 5.23 -7.17 -17.03
N HIS A 842 4.45 -6.31 -17.68
CA HIS A 842 3.41 -6.69 -18.64
C HIS A 842 3.83 -6.57 -20.10
N TRP A 843 5.13 -6.54 -20.41
CA TRP A 843 5.63 -6.30 -21.77
C TRP A 843 5.00 -7.23 -22.83
N ARG A 844 4.72 -8.49 -22.48
CA ARG A 844 4.11 -9.52 -23.35
C ARG A 844 2.67 -9.20 -23.79
N ARG A 845 2.00 -8.26 -23.12
CA ARG A 845 0.60 -7.89 -23.42
C ARG A 845 0.47 -6.78 -24.46
N TYR A 846 1.57 -6.22 -24.94
CA TYR A 846 1.56 -5.17 -25.97
C TYR A 846 1.71 -5.75 -27.37
N ASP A 847 1.63 -4.91 -28.40
CA ASP A 847 1.95 -5.31 -29.78
C ASP A 847 3.42 -5.73 -29.95
N ALA A 848 3.71 -6.41 -31.07
CA ALA A 848 5.03 -6.99 -31.34
C ALA A 848 6.18 -5.97 -31.32
N GLN A 849 5.96 -4.74 -31.78
CA GLN A 849 7.01 -3.71 -31.79
C GLN A 849 7.33 -3.27 -30.36
N ARG A 850 6.30 -3.00 -29.56
CA ARG A 850 6.48 -2.63 -28.15
C ARG A 850 7.10 -3.76 -27.33
N GLN A 851 6.69 -5.01 -27.57
CA GLN A 851 7.29 -6.19 -26.96
C GLN A 851 8.80 -6.25 -27.19
N MET A 852 9.24 -6.11 -28.45
CA MET A 852 10.65 -6.10 -28.82
C MET A 852 11.43 -5.00 -28.07
N LEU A 853 10.92 -3.76 -28.08
CA LEU A 853 11.59 -2.62 -27.46
C LEU A 853 11.70 -2.74 -25.93
N MET A 854 10.66 -3.22 -25.25
CA MET A 854 10.72 -3.45 -23.79
C MET A 854 11.62 -4.62 -23.43
N LYS A 855 11.59 -5.69 -24.22
CA LYS A 855 12.46 -6.85 -24.02
C LYS A 855 13.94 -6.46 -24.17
N GLU A 856 14.29 -5.71 -25.20
CA GLU A 856 15.65 -5.18 -25.40
C GLU A 856 16.11 -4.35 -24.18
N GLN A 857 15.22 -3.55 -23.59
CA GLN A 857 15.56 -2.78 -22.38
C GLN A 857 15.75 -3.67 -21.15
N LEU A 858 14.90 -4.68 -20.95
CA LEU A 858 15.07 -5.64 -19.86
C LEU A 858 16.40 -6.42 -19.99
N GLU A 859 16.76 -6.85 -21.20
CA GLU A 859 18.04 -7.52 -21.47
C GLU A 859 19.22 -6.58 -21.19
N GLN A 860 19.15 -5.30 -21.61
CA GLN A 860 20.17 -4.30 -21.30
C GLN A 860 20.34 -4.05 -19.79
N ILE A 861 19.26 -4.04 -19.03
CA ILE A 861 19.31 -3.91 -17.56
C ILE A 861 20.00 -5.14 -16.97
N LEU A 862 19.66 -6.35 -17.42
CA LEU A 862 20.26 -7.60 -16.91
C LEU A 862 21.76 -7.73 -17.23
N ASP A 863 22.19 -7.19 -18.36
CA ASP A 863 23.58 -7.18 -18.80
C ASP A 863 24.44 -6.14 -18.04
N GLN A 864 23.84 -5.30 -17.19
CA GLN A 864 24.56 -4.30 -16.40
C GLN A 864 25.53 -4.98 -15.42
N PRO A 865 26.83 -4.64 -15.45
CA PRO A 865 27.79 -5.15 -14.47
C PRO A 865 27.45 -4.69 -13.06
N GLY A 866 27.45 -5.62 -12.11
CA GLY A 866 27.18 -5.32 -10.69
C GLY A 866 25.71 -5.13 -10.33
N LEU A 867 24.78 -5.52 -11.21
CA LEU A 867 23.34 -5.42 -10.96
C LEU A 867 22.93 -6.12 -9.65
N SER A 868 22.17 -5.39 -8.82
CA SER A 868 21.66 -5.86 -7.52
C SER A 868 20.77 -7.09 -7.64
N ARG A 869 20.55 -7.78 -6.51
CA ARG A 869 19.60 -8.90 -6.45
C ARG A 869 18.17 -8.42 -6.67
N ASP A 870 17.81 -7.27 -6.09
CA ASP A 870 16.49 -6.66 -6.20
C ASP A 870 16.07 -6.50 -7.68
N VAL A 871 16.93 -5.84 -8.48
CA VAL A 871 16.64 -5.58 -9.89
C VAL A 871 16.75 -6.85 -10.73
N ARG A 872 17.75 -7.71 -10.44
CA ARG A 872 17.94 -8.97 -11.17
C ARG A 872 16.73 -9.88 -11.06
N GLU A 873 16.17 -10.05 -9.85
CA GLU A 873 15.01 -10.90 -9.63
C GLU A 873 13.80 -10.40 -10.44
N VAL A 874 13.48 -9.10 -10.37
CA VAL A 874 12.33 -8.52 -11.07
C VAL A 874 12.50 -8.56 -12.59
N ALA A 875 13.68 -8.18 -13.11
CA ALA A 875 13.95 -8.18 -14.54
C ALA A 875 14.05 -9.61 -15.12
N GLY A 876 14.71 -10.52 -14.39
CA GLY A 876 14.88 -11.93 -14.77
C GLY A 876 13.54 -12.66 -14.86
N LYS A 877 12.73 -12.60 -13.80
CA LYS A 877 11.37 -13.17 -13.78
C LYS A 877 10.50 -12.56 -14.89
N SER A 878 10.63 -11.27 -15.17
CA SER A 878 9.92 -10.62 -16.28
C SER A 878 10.23 -11.22 -17.66
N LEU A 879 11.48 -11.66 -17.87
CA LEU A 879 11.87 -12.39 -19.09
C LEU A 879 11.54 -13.89 -19.03
N GLY A 880 11.22 -14.42 -17.84
CA GLY A 880 11.02 -15.84 -17.59
C GLY A 880 12.34 -16.61 -17.42
N GLN A 881 13.37 -15.93 -16.93
CA GLN A 881 14.67 -16.48 -16.58
C GLN A 881 14.73 -16.92 -15.12
#